data_AF-A0A2A3GW31-F1
#
_entry.id   AF-A0A2A3GW31-F1
#
_cell.length_a   1.000
_cell.length_b   1.000
_cell.length_c   1.000
_cell.angle_alpha   90.00
_cell.angle_beta   90.00
_cell.angle_gamma   90.00
#
_symmetry.space_group_name_H-M   'P 1'
#
loop_
_entity.id
_entity.type
_entity.pdbx_description
1 polymer ?
#
loop_
_entity_poly.entity_id
_entity_poly.type
_entity_poly.pdbx_seq_one_letter_code
_entity_poly.pdbx_strand_id
1 'polypeptide(L)'
;MTHDDTTTPGRVLPVTDLSLVVLIGASGSGKSTFARKHFKPTEVISSDFCRGLVADDENDQSASGDAFDVLHYIAGKRLAAGRRTVVDATNVQQESRRQLVELARKHDVLPIAIVLDVPEDVCAARNAARTDRADMPRRVIQRHIRELRRSLRHLEREGFRKVHVLRGVEEAEGAEVRTEKRFNDLTHLTGPFDIIGDIHGCASELESLLGKLGYVDGVHPTGRTAVFVGDLVDRGPDTPGVLRRVMSMVGSGNALCVPGNHENKLGRHLRGRKVQHTHGLAETIEQLAGESDEFVVGVRAFLDGLVSHYVLDGGRLVVCHAGLPEKYHGRTSGRVRSHALYGDTTGETDEFGLPVRYPWAEDYRGRAAVVYGHTPVPTATWLNNTICLDTGAVFGGKLTALRWPERELVDVPAERVWYEPAKPLATEAPGGHEGRPLDLADVHGRRVVETRHGGRVSVREENAAAALEVMSRFAVDPRLLPYLPPTMAPTATSHVEGYLEHPAEAFAQYRDDGVPRVVCEEKHMGSRAVALVCRDAAAARERFGVPGPSGAGTTGPTGALYTRTGRPFFADDTVTEEILGRVRAAATEAGLWEELETDWLLLDAELMPWSLKASGLLRSQYAAVGAASGAVFPGALAALEGAAERGVDVADLLGRQRERAADAEAFTEAYRRYCWTTEGLEGVRLAPFQILAVQGRSLAGLPHDEQLALIDRLVENDGSGLLQTTRRLFVDTGDPESVQAGVDWWLEMTGRGGEGMVVKPVGAVVRSEQGRLVQPGIKCRGREYLRIIYGPEYTRPENLARLRGRFLNHKRSLAIREYALGLEALDRLANGEPLWRVHEAVFGVLALESEPVDPRL
;
A
#
# COMPACT_ATOMS: atom_id res chain seq x y z
N MET A 1 43.31 20.74 -52.12
CA MET A 1 41.95 20.20 -52.31
C MET A 1 41.87 18.87 -51.61
N THR A 2 41.33 18.85 -50.40
CA THR A 2 40.86 17.64 -49.72
C THR A 2 39.63 18.07 -48.94
N HIS A 3 38.53 17.39 -49.25
CA HIS A 3 37.16 17.70 -48.88
C HIS A 3 36.98 17.82 -47.36
N ASP A 4 36.38 18.95 -46.97
CA ASP A 4 35.83 19.18 -45.65
C ASP A 4 34.47 18.47 -45.58
N ASP A 5 34.36 17.54 -44.63
CA ASP A 5 33.21 16.65 -44.44
C ASP A 5 32.14 17.43 -43.67
N THR A 6 31.33 18.21 -44.38
CA THR A 6 30.22 18.98 -43.80
C THR A 6 29.07 18.02 -43.46
N THR A 7 29.13 17.36 -42.30
CA THR A 7 27.96 16.71 -41.70
C THR A 7 26.92 17.78 -41.40
N THR A 8 25.85 17.81 -42.19
CA THR A 8 24.69 18.66 -41.92
C THR A 8 24.13 18.29 -40.55
N PRO A 9 23.95 19.23 -39.60
CA PRO A 9 23.41 18.90 -38.30
C PRO A 9 22.01 18.31 -38.45
N GLY A 10 21.85 17.06 -37.99
CA GLY A 10 20.61 16.32 -38.06
C GLY A 10 19.46 17.02 -37.32
N ARG A 11 18.24 16.92 -37.84
CA ARG A 11 17.07 17.60 -37.27
C ARG A 11 16.56 16.86 -36.03
N VAL A 12 16.62 17.51 -34.87
CA VAL A 12 16.09 16.95 -33.62
C VAL A 12 14.57 17.07 -33.55
N LEU A 13 13.89 15.97 -33.29
CA LEU A 13 12.44 15.84 -33.16
C LEU A 13 12.05 15.60 -31.70
N PRO A 14 11.59 16.64 -30.98
CA PRO A 14 11.16 16.47 -29.61
C PRO A 14 9.84 15.70 -29.49
N VAL A 15 9.85 14.61 -28.73
CA VAL A 15 8.71 13.72 -28.48
C VAL A 15 8.58 13.45 -26.99
N THR A 16 7.39 13.65 -26.42
CA THR A 16 7.20 13.43 -24.98
C THR A 16 7.21 11.95 -24.61
N ASP A 17 7.76 11.65 -23.44
CA ASP A 17 7.81 10.33 -22.79
C ASP A 17 6.45 9.65 -22.63
N LEU A 18 5.36 10.43 -22.57
CA LEU A 18 3.98 9.99 -22.69
C LEU A 18 3.28 10.76 -23.82
N SER A 19 3.04 10.08 -24.93
CA SER A 19 2.35 10.61 -26.11
C SER A 19 1.81 9.49 -27.01
N LEU A 20 0.90 9.86 -27.89
CA LEU A 20 0.57 9.08 -29.07
C LEU A 20 1.27 9.69 -30.28
N VAL A 21 2.29 9.01 -30.78
CA VAL A 21 3.02 9.41 -31.99
C VAL A 21 2.36 8.74 -33.18
N VAL A 22 2.00 9.52 -34.19
CA VAL A 22 1.39 9.03 -35.43
C VAL A 22 2.40 9.25 -36.55
N LEU A 23 2.91 8.16 -37.13
CA LEU A 23 3.75 8.24 -38.32
C LEU A 23 2.84 8.43 -39.53
N ILE A 24 3.15 9.42 -40.37
CA ILE A 24 2.35 9.80 -41.52
C ILE A 24 3.23 9.77 -42.76
N GLY A 25 2.83 9.05 -43.80
CA GLY A 25 3.60 8.97 -45.04
C GLY A 25 3.13 7.88 -45.98
N ALA A 26 3.44 8.04 -47.27
CA ALA A 26 3.08 7.07 -48.30
C ALA A 26 3.71 5.69 -48.05
N SER A 27 3.17 4.65 -48.69
CA SER A 27 3.83 3.34 -48.69
C SER A 27 5.22 3.49 -49.32
N GLY A 28 6.26 2.89 -48.73
CA GLY A 28 7.64 3.06 -49.19
C GLY A 28 8.37 4.32 -48.69
N SER A 29 7.69 5.22 -47.95
CA SER A 29 8.33 6.45 -47.44
C SER A 29 9.36 6.23 -46.32
N GLY A 30 9.45 5.01 -45.78
CA GLY A 30 10.43 4.66 -44.74
C GLY A 30 9.91 4.69 -43.30
N LYS A 31 8.60 4.85 -43.07
CA LYS A 31 7.99 4.91 -41.72
C LYS A 31 8.44 3.79 -40.78
N SER A 32 8.28 2.53 -41.18
CA SER A 32 8.65 1.38 -40.36
C SER A 32 10.15 1.32 -40.05
N THR A 33 10.98 1.76 -41.00
CA THR A 33 12.43 1.88 -40.78
C THR A 33 12.75 3.01 -39.80
N PHE A 34 12.11 4.16 -39.94
CA PHE A 34 12.21 5.28 -39.01
C PHE A 34 11.75 4.87 -37.60
N ALA A 35 10.63 4.15 -37.50
CA ALA A 35 10.08 3.65 -36.25
C ALA A 35 11.07 2.74 -35.53
N ARG A 36 11.63 1.75 -36.24
CA ARG A 36 12.62 0.81 -35.70
C ARG A 36 13.93 1.48 -35.29
N LYS A 37 14.35 2.54 -35.98
CA LYS A 37 15.56 3.29 -35.65
C LYS A 37 15.41 4.10 -34.35
N HIS A 38 14.23 4.69 -34.13
CA HIS A 38 14.04 5.72 -33.10
C HIS A 38 13.21 5.31 -31.88
N PHE A 39 12.47 4.21 -31.97
CA PHE A 39 11.57 3.75 -30.91
C PHE A 39 11.82 2.28 -30.57
N LYS A 40 11.50 1.90 -29.33
CA LYS A 40 11.60 0.49 -28.92
C LYS A 40 10.60 -0.35 -29.72
N PRO A 41 10.89 -1.62 -30.05
CA PRO A 41 9.95 -2.49 -30.75
C PRO A 41 8.57 -2.56 -30.06
N THR A 42 8.55 -2.53 -28.72
CA THR A 42 7.31 -2.56 -27.94
C THR A 42 6.55 -1.24 -27.95
N GLU A 43 7.14 -0.12 -28.39
CA GLU A 43 6.44 1.17 -28.53
C GLU A 43 5.67 1.28 -29.84
N VAL A 44 6.04 0.49 -30.85
CA VAL A 44 5.50 0.60 -32.22
C VAL A 44 4.38 -0.42 -32.43
N ILE A 45 3.18 0.08 -32.74
CA ILE A 45 2.04 -0.75 -33.14
C ILE A 45 1.79 -0.49 -34.63
N SER A 46 1.99 -1.52 -35.44
CA SER A 46 1.80 -1.46 -36.89
C SER A 46 0.45 -2.00 -37.30
N SER A 47 -0.22 -1.34 -38.24
CA SER A 47 -1.45 -1.87 -38.85
C SER A 47 -1.20 -3.16 -39.62
N ASP A 48 0.01 -3.33 -40.16
CA ASP A 48 0.40 -4.52 -40.93
C ASP A 48 0.56 -5.72 -39.99
N PHE A 49 1.25 -5.52 -38.85
CA PHE A 49 1.38 -6.54 -37.80
C PHE A 49 0.01 -6.95 -37.22
N CYS A 50 -0.86 -5.98 -36.90
CA CYS A 50 -2.20 -6.28 -36.40
C CYS A 50 -3.04 -7.07 -37.41
N ARG A 51 -2.81 -6.87 -38.71
CA ARG A 51 -3.49 -7.60 -39.78
C ARG A 51 -3.03 -9.05 -39.87
N GLY A 52 -1.71 -9.28 -39.75
CA GLY A 52 -1.16 -10.62 -39.60
C GLY A 52 -1.75 -11.38 -38.40
N LEU A 53 -2.03 -10.70 -37.28
CA LEU A 53 -2.65 -11.33 -36.11
C LEU A 53 -4.10 -11.80 -36.33
N VAL A 54 -4.86 -11.14 -37.22
CA VAL A 54 -6.29 -11.44 -37.42
C VAL A 54 -6.58 -12.25 -38.69
N ALA A 55 -5.66 -12.24 -39.66
CA ALA A 55 -5.86 -12.87 -40.98
C ALA A 55 -4.71 -13.78 -41.43
N ASP A 56 -3.68 -13.99 -40.59
CA ASP A 56 -2.45 -14.72 -40.91
C ASP A 56 -1.67 -14.16 -42.13
N ASP A 57 -2.04 -12.96 -42.62
CA ASP A 57 -1.41 -12.25 -43.73
C ASP A 57 -1.39 -10.73 -43.48
N GLU A 58 -0.20 -10.14 -43.41
CA GLU A 58 0.00 -8.68 -43.22
C GLU A 58 -0.45 -7.83 -44.43
N ASN A 59 -0.83 -8.45 -45.54
CA ASN A 59 -1.27 -7.77 -46.76
C ASN A 59 -2.77 -7.92 -47.06
N ASP A 60 -3.52 -8.76 -46.34
CA ASP A 60 -4.95 -8.97 -46.57
C ASP A 60 -5.79 -7.72 -46.24
N GLN A 61 -6.10 -6.94 -47.28
CA GLN A 61 -6.85 -5.69 -47.14
C GLN A 61 -8.30 -5.89 -46.65
N SER A 62 -8.87 -7.10 -46.76
CA SER A 62 -10.23 -7.38 -46.29
C SER A 62 -10.35 -7.29 -44.76
N ALA A 63 -9.27 -7.64 -44.04
CA ALA A 63 -9.19 -7.58 -42.58
C ALA A 63 -8.81 -6.19 -42.02
N SER A 64 -8.96 -5.11 -42.81
CA SER A 64 -8.52 -3.77 -42.38
C SER A 64 -9.28 -3.24 -41.18
N GLY A 65 -10.59 -3.48 -41.09
CA GLY A 65 -11.39 -3.06 -39.95
C GLY A 65 -10.87 -3.68 -38.66
N ASP A 66 -10.82 -5.02 -38.62
CA ASP A 66 -10.38 -5.80 -37.46
C ASP A 66 -8.93 -5.47 -37.04
N ALA A 67 -8.03 -5.28 -38.01
CA ALA A 67 -6.65 -4.89 -37.74
C ALA A 67 -6.56 -3.51 -37.03
N PHE A 68 -7.37 -2.54 -37.44
CA PHE A 68 -7.41 -1.23 -36.79
C PHE A 68 -8.10 -1.28 -35.42
N ASP A 69 -9.09 -2.15 -35.21
CA ASP A 69 -9.72 -2.36 -33.91
C ASP A 69 -8.71 -2.91 -32.88
N VAL A 70 -7.92 -3.92 -33.27
CA VAL A 70 -6.82 -4.46 -32.45
C VAL A 70 -5.77 -3.38 -32.18
N LEU A 71 -5.38 -2.60 -33.20
CA LEU A 71 -4.42 -1.50 -33.06
C LEU A 71 -4.89 -0.47 -32.04
N HIS A 72 -6.12 0.02 -32.15
CA HIS A 72 -6.69 1.00 -31.23
C HIS A 72 -6.81 0.45 -29.81
N TYR A 73 -7.19 -0.82 -29.66
CA TYR A 73 -7.26 -1.48 -28.35
C TYR A 73 -5.89 -1.53 -27.66
N ILE A 74 -4.87 -2.03 -28.36
CA ILE A 74 -3.49 -2.12 -27.83
C ILE A 74 -2.97 -0.72 -27.51
N ALA A 75 -3.13 0.24 -28.43
CA ALA A 75 -2.70 1.61 -28.23
C ALA A 75 -3.38 2.24 -27.00
N GLY A 76 -4.68 2.05 -26.84
CA GLY A 76 -5.43 2.52 -25.67
C GLY A 76 -4.94 1.93 -24.35
N LYS A 77 -4.65 0.62 -24.30
CA LYS A 77 -4.09 -0.03 -23.10
C LYS A 77 -2.71 0.50 -22.74
N ARG A 78 -1.86 0.73 -23.73
CA ARG A 78 -0.52 1.31 -23.52
C ARG A 78 -0.60 2.75 -23.01
N LEU A 79 -1.44 3.58 -23.63
CA LEU A 79 -1.65 4.96 -23.19
C LEU A 79 -2.24 5.02 -21.77
N ALA A 80 -3.20 4.16 -21.44
CA ALA A 80 -3.74 4.05 -20.08
C ALA A 80 -2.65 3.71 -19.06
N ALA A 81 -1.72 2.81 -19.40
CA ALA A 81 -0.55 2.45 -18.57
C ALA A 81 0.58 3.50 -18.57
N GLY A 82 0.36 4.69 -19.13
CA GLY A 82 1.34 5.78 -19.14
C GLY A 82 2.53 5.52 -20.06
N ARG A 83 2.36 4.71 -21.12
CA ARG A 83 3.44 4.37 -22.07
C ARG A 83 3.31 5.16 -23.36
N ARG A 84 4.43 5.71 -23.86
CA ARG A 84 4.54 6.19 -25.24
C ARG A 84 4.14 5.10 -26.23
N THR A 85 3.34 5.51 -27.21
CA THR A 85 2.81 4.60 -28.24
C THR A 85 2.98 5.25 -29.59
N VAL A 86 3.56 4.52 -30.53
CA VAL A 86 3.83 4.94 -31.90
C VAL A 86 2.96 4.10 -32.82
N VAL A 87 2.15 4.75 -33.65
CA VAL A 87 1.31 4.08 -34.64
C VAL A 87 2.01 4.15 -36.00
N ASP A 88 2.43 2.98 -36.50
CA ASP A 88 2.99 2.82 -37.84
C ASP A 88 1.90 2.34 -38.81
N ALA A 89 1.32 3.31 -39.51
CA ALA A 89 0.40 3.08 -40.63
C ALA A 89 0.60 4.21 -41.65
N THR A 90 -0.04 4.13 -42.83
CA THR A 90 0.08 5.19 -43.83
C THR A 90 -0.42 6.55 -43.31
N ASN A 91 -1.56 6.55 -42.59
CA ASN A 91 -2.17 7.70 -41.91
C ASN A 91 -2.31 8.96 -42.79
N VAL A 92 -2.38 8.80 -44.12
CA VAL A 92 -2.50 9.93 -45.07
C VAL A 92 -3.93 10.49 -45.15
N GLN A 93 -4.93 9.71 -44.75
CA GLN A 93 -6.34 10.10 -44.73
C GLN A 93 -6.73 10.73 -43.39
N GLN A 94 -7.55 11.79 -43.44
CA GLN A 94 -8.00 12.54 -42.26
C GLN A 94 -8.85 11.67 -41.30
N GLU A 95 -9.71 10.82 -41.84
CA GLU A 95 -10.60 9.95 -41.05
C GLU A 95 -9.82 8.97 -40.17
N SER A 96 -8.79 8.31 -40.73
CA SER A 96 -7.90 7.42 -39.98
C SER A 96 -7.18 8.15 -38.85
N ARG A 97 -6.74 9.39 -39.09
CA ARG A 97 -6.08 10.21 -38.04
C ARG A 97 -7.07 10.71 -36.99
N ARG A 98 -8.33 10.93 -37.34
CA ARG A 98 -9.36 11.41 -36.40
C ARG A 98 -9.52 10.47 -35.22
N GLN A 99 -9.61 9.16 -35.49
CA GLN A 99 -9.74 8.13 -34.44
C GLN A 99 -8.51 8.09 -33.52
N LEU A 100 -7.30 8.26 -34.07
CA LEU A 100 -6.07 8.34 -33.28
C LEU A 100 -6.02 9.60 -32.41
N VAL A 101 -6.43 10.76 -32.94
CA VAL A 101 -6.52 12.00 -32.16
C VAL A 101 -7.58 11.89 -31.06
N GLU A 102 -8.73 11.28 -31.35
CA GLU A 102 -9.78 10.98 -30.36
C GLU A 102 -9.26 10.03 -29.27
N LEU A 103 -8.49 9.00 -29.63
CA LEU A 103 -7.85 8.09 -28.68
C LEU A 103 -6.84 8.82 -27.78
N ALA A 104 -5.99 9.68 -28.34
CA ALA A 104 -5.06 10.50 -27.56
C ALA A 104 -5.81 11.41 -26.56
N ARG A 105 -6.92 12.04 -27.01
CA ARG A 105 -7.79 12.87 -26.15
C ARG A 105 -8.46 12.06 -25.06
N LYS A 106 -8.97 10.86 -25.36
CA LYS A 106 -9.62 9.96 -24.39
C LYS A 106 -8.69 9.65 -23.21
N HIS A 107 -7.39 9.50 -23.47
CA HIS A 107 -6.36 9.18 -22.49
C HIS A 107 -5.55 10.40 -21.99
N ASP A 108 -5.99 11.63 -22.31
CA ASP A 108 -5.35 12.89 -21.88
C ASP A 108 -3.85 12.99 -22.20
N VAL A 109 -3.44 12.47 -23.36
CA VAL A 109 -2.06 12.53 -23.86
C VAL A 109 -1.94 13.42 -25.09
N LEU A 110 -0.71 13.88 -25.38
CA LEU A 110 -0.43 14.69 -26.56
C LEU A 110 -0.38 13.83 -27.83
N PRO A 111 -1.19 14.13 -28.87
CA PRO A 111 -0.99 13.56 -30.21
C PRO A 111 0.13 14.32 -30.93
N ILE A 112 1.14 13.57 -31.40
CA ILE A 112 2.31 14.08 -32.11
C ILE A 112 2.34 13.46 -33.51
N ALA A 113 2.43 14.28 -34.56
CA ALA A 113 2.58 13.81 -35.93
C ALA A 113 4.05 13.85 -36.36
N ILE A 114 4.58 12.75 -36.88
CA ILE A 114 5.85 12.71 -37.59
C ILE A 114 5.57 12.35 -39.04
N VAL A 115 5.79 13.31 -39.94
CA VAL A 115 5.47 13.19 -41.35
C VAL A 115 6.73 12.93 -42.16
N LEU A 116 6.72 11.87 -42.97
CA LEU A 116 7.77 11.54 -43.92
C LEU A 116 7.28 11.88 -45.34
N ASP A 117 7.57 13.09 -45.81
CA ASP A 117 7.27 13.56 -47.18
C ASP A 117 8.46 13.25 -48.10
N VAL A 118 8.51 12.00 -48.56
CA VAL A 118 9.57 11.45 -49.42
C VAL A 118 9.12 11.47 -50.89
N PRO A 119 10.01 11.78 -51.86
CA PRO A 119 9.67 11.77 -53.29
C PRO A 119 9.06 10.45 -53.77
N GLU A 120 8.18 10.56 -54.78
CA GLU A 120 7.46 9.42 -55.35
C GLU A 120 8.40 8.34 -55.89
N ASP A 121 9.42 8.72 -56.65
CA ASP A 121 10.35 7.78 -57.29
C ASP A 121 11.08 6.92 -56.25
N VAL A 122 11.45 7.53 -55.12
CA VAL A 122 12.07 6.82 -53.99
C VAL A 122 11.09 5.86 -53.33
N CYS A 123 9.85 6.28 -53.09
CA CYS A 123 8.82 5.43 -52.50
C CYS A 123 8.48 4.23 -53.40
N ALA A 124 8.41 4.45 -54.72
CA ALA A 124 8.15 3.42 -55.71
C ALA A 124 9.31 2.41 -55.78
N ALA A 125 10.55 2.88 -55.86
CA ALA A 125 11.73 2.01 -55.85
C ALA A 125 11.81 1.16 -54.56
N ARG A 126 11.52 1.76 -53.39
CA ARG A 126 11.53 1.05 -52.10
C ARG A 126 10.44 -0.01 -51.98
N ASN A 127 9.26 0.19 -52.59
CA ASN A 127 8.21 -0.83 -52.59
C ASN A 127 8.48 -1.95 -53.60
N ALA A 128 9.03 -1.63 -54.78
CA ALA A 128 9.39 -2.64 -55.78
C ALA A 128 10.44 -3.64 -55.25
N ALA A 129 11.30 -3.20 -54.33
CA ALA A 129 12.30 -4.05 -53.69
C ALA A 129 11.75 -4.92 -52.53
N ARG A 130 10.48 -4.78 -52.13
CA ARG A 130 9.87 -5.53 -51.02
C ARG A 130 9.11 -6.74 -51.56
N THR A 131 9.51 -7.96 -51.19
CA THR A 131 8.90 -9.20 -51.68
C THR A 131 7.41 -9.34 -51.37
N ASP A 132 6.95 -8.74 -50.26
CA ASP A 132 5.56 -8.72 -49.81
C ASP A 132 4.71 -7.61 -50.45
N ARG A 133 5.34 -6.63 -51.13
CA ARG A 133 4.68 -5.44 -51.69
C ARG A 133 5.13 -5.06 -53.11
N ALA A 134 5.87 -5.95 -53.78
CA ALA A 134 6.45 -5.70 -55.11
C ALA A 134 5.38 -5.39 -56.17
N ASP A 135 4.19 -5.99 -56.03
CA ASP A 135 3.07 -5.81 -56.98
C ASP A 135 2.21 -4.56 -56.71
N MET A 136 2.58 -3.72 -55.73
CA MET A 136 1.80 -2.53 -55.39
C MET A 136 1.79 -1.51 -56.56
N PRO A 137 0.61 -1.16 -57.12
CA PRO A 137 0.57 -0.25 -58.27
C PRO A 137 1.07 1.17 -57.92
N ARG A 138 1.93 1.75 -58.77
CA ARG A 138 2.46 3.12 -58.61
C ARG A 138 1.38 4.19 -58.38
N ARG A 139 0.19 4.01 -58.99
CA ARG A 139 -1.00 4.87 -58.78
C ARG A 139 -1.43 4.99 -57.31
N VAL A 140 -1.22 3.95 -56.49
CA VAL A 140 -1.55 3.95 -55.06
C VAL A 140 -0.58 4.86 -54.29
N ILE A 141 0.71 4.79 -54.61
CA ILE A 141 1.74 5.67 -54.03
C ILE A 141 1.46 7.13 -54.39
N GLN A 142 1.13 7.40 -55.66
CA GLN A 142 0.72 8.74 -56.12
C GLN A 142 -0.49 9.28 -55.36
N ARG A 143 -1.52 8.44 -55.13
CA ARG A 143 -2.69 8.80 -54.33
C ARG A 143 -2.27 9.16 -52.90
N HIS A 144 -1.47 8.33 -52.25
CA HIS A 144 -1.02 8.59 -50.88
C HIS A 144 -0.22 9.89 -50.76
N ILE A 145 0.69 10.19 -51.70
CA ILE A 145 1.46 11.43 -51.71
C ILE A 145 0.56 12.65 -51.91
N ARG A 146 -0.44 12.55 -52.81
CA ARG A 146 -1.41 13.62 -53.04
C ARG A 146 -2.26 13.89 -51.80
N GLU A 147 -2.76 12.83 -51.16
CA GLU A 147 -3.52 12.92 -49.90
C GLU A 147 -2.68 13.55 -48.79
N LEU A 148 -1.45 13.08 -48.61
CA LEU A 148 -0.49 13.61 -47.65
C LEU A 148 -0.28 15.12 -47.82
N ARG A 149 0.12 15.55 -49.01
CA ARG A 149 0.45 16.96 -49.28
C ARG A 149 -0.76 17.88 -49.16
N ARG A 150 -1.97 17.37 -49.43
CA ARG A 150 -3.22 18.10 -49.21
C ARG A 150 -3.51 18.30 -47.73
N SER A 151 -3.25 17.30 -46.88
CA SER A 151 -3.58 17.39 -45.45
C SER A 151 -2.50 18.04 -44.57
N LEU A 152 -1.25 18.13 -45.02
CA LEU A 152 -0.13 18.70 -44.25
C LEU A 152 -0.45 20.02 -43.54
N ARG A 153 -1.16 20.94 -44.22
CA ARG A 153 -1.49 22.28 -43.69
C ARG A 153 -2.60 22.28 -42.63
N HIS A 154 -3.25 21.15 -42.41
CA HIS A 154 -4.42 21.03 -41.56
C HIS A 154 -4.19 20.15 -40.32
N LEU A 155 -3.03 19.50 -40.19
CA LEU A 155 -2.72 18.59 -39.07
C LEU A 155 -2.89 19.24 -37.69
N GLU A 156 -2.47 20.49 -37.52
CA GLU A 156 -2.68 21.22 -36.25
C GLU A 156 -4.17 21.45 -35.95
N ARG A 157 -4.97 21.76 -36.98
CA ARG A 157 -6.44 21.94 -36.85
C ARG A 157 -7.16 20.63 -36.57
N GLU A 158 -6.60 19.50 -37.00
CA GLU A 158 -7.11 18.16 -36.67
C GLU A 158 -6.92 17.85 -35.18
N GLY A 159 -5.94 18.49 -34.53
CA GLY A 159 -5.69 18.37 -33.09
C GLY A 159 -4.30 17.89 -32.71
N PHE A 160 -3.40 17.68 -33.67
CA PHE A 160 -1.99 17.40 -33.39
C PHE A 160 -1.35 18.61 -32.70
N ARG A 161 -0.64 18.37 -31.60
CA ARG A 161 -0.03 19.44 -30.79
C ARG A 161 1.43 19.71 -31.18
N LYS A 162 2.09 18.71 -31.75
CA LYS A 162 3.41 18.84 -32.38
C LYS A 162 3.34 18.17 -33.75
N VAL A 163 3.82 18.87 -34.79
CA VAL A 163 3.87 18.36 -36.16
C VAL A 163 5.30 18.50 -36.69
N HIS A 164 5.96 17.36 -36.86
CA HIS A 164 7.32 17.28 -37.38
C HIS A 164 7.26 16.84 -38.84
N VAL A 165 7.66 17.69 -39.78
CA VAL A 165 7.62 17.36 -41.22
C VAL A 165 9.04 17.19 -41.75
N LEU A 166 9.42 15.95 -42.05
CA LEU A 166 10.70 15.57 -42.65
C LEU A 166 10.56 15.53 -44.18
N ARG A 167 11.29 16.39 -44.88
CA ARG A 167 11.21 16.53 -46.34
C ARG A 167 12.39 15.84 -47.00
N GLY A 168 12.11 14.85 -47.84
CA GLY A 168 13.15 14.08 -48.53
C GLY A 168 13.78 12.99 -47.67
N VAL A 169 14.77 12.30 -48.26
CA VAL A 169 15.45 11.15 -47.64
C VAL A 169 16.47 11.62 -46.61
N GLU A 170 17.24 12.65 -46.93
CA GLU A 170 18.32 13.18 -46.06
C GLU A 170 17.76 13.67 -44.72
N GLU A 171 16.67 14.46 -44.72
CA GLU A 171 16.05 14.89 -43.46
C GLU A 171 15.50 13.72 -42.65
N ALA A 172 14.95 12.69 -43.31
CA ALA A 172 14.39 11.53 -42.62
C ALA A 172 15.48 10.64 -42.00
N GLU A 173 16.63 10.50 -42.68
CA GLU A 173 17.76 9.67 -42.22
C GLU A 173 18.63 10.42 -41.19
N GLY A 174 18.80 11.73 -41.36
CA GLY A 174 19.52 12.60 -40.43
C GLY A 174 18.70 13.05 -39.21
N ALA A 175 17.40 12.78 -39.15
CA ALA A 175 16.58 13.13 -38.00
C ALA A 175 16.94 12.29 -36.74
N GLU A 176 16.81 12.91 -35.58
CA GLU A 176 16.98 12.27 -34.28
C GLU A 176 15.75 12.52 -33.41
N VAL A 177 15.13 11.46 -32.87
CA VAL A 177 14.03 11.62 -31.91
C VAL A 177 14.61 11.79 -30.51
N ARG A 178 14.38 12.97 -29.91
CA ARG A 178 14.77 13.26 -28.53
C ARG A 178 13.56 13.15 -27.61
N THR A 179 13.69 12.34 -26.56
CA THR A 179 12.64 12.22 -25.55
C THR A 179 12.64 13.45 -24.65
N GLU A 180 11.50 14.13 -24.56
CA GLU A 180 11.26 15.23 -23.62
C GLU A 180 10.36 14.75 -22.47
N LYS A 181 10.64 15.22 -21.25
CA LYS A 181 9.69 15.07 -20.15
C LYS A 181 8.57 16.08 -20.29
N ARG A 182 7.38 15.71 -19.80
CA ARG A 182 6.26 16.65 -19.68
C ARG A 182 6.57 17.68 -18.59
N PHE A 183 6.04 18.90 -18.71
CA PHE A 183 6.30 19.98 -17.73
C PHE A 183 5.83 19.66 -16.31
N ASN A 184 4.81 18.82 -16.18
CA ASN A 184 4.31 18.32 -14.90
C ASN A 184 5.07 17.10 -14.37
N ASP A 185 5.98 16.50 -15.14
CA ASP A 185 6.81 15.39 -14.70
C ASP A 185 8.13 15.90 -14.11
N LEU A 186 8.12 16.08 -12.80
CA LEU A 186 9.27 16.43 -11.99
C LEU A 186 9.70 15.26 -11.09
N THR A 187 9.47 14.02 -11.54
CA THR A 187 9.76 12.79 -10.77
C THR A 187 11.22 12.62 -10.35
N HIS A 188 12.12 13.37 -10.99
CA HIS A 188 13.54 13.42 -10.68
C HIS A 188 13.87 14.28 -9.45
N LEU A 189 12.95 15.16 -9.03
CA LEU A 189 13.05 15.93 -7.80
C LEU A 189 12.45 15.09 -6.67
N THR A 190 13.29 14.65 -5.73
CA THR A 190 12.90 13.76 -4.62
C THR A 190 12.69 14.49 -3.30
N GLY A 191 12.86 15.81 -3.28
CA GLY A 191 12.76 16.64 -2.07
C GLY A 191 14.07 16.67 -1.29
N PRO A 192 14.03 17.03 0.00
CA PRO A 192 12.83 17.28 0.82
C PRO A 192 11.99 18.50 0.37
N PHE A 193 10.67 18.44 0.57
CA PHE A 193 9.72 19.50 0.21
C PHE A 193 8.97 20.05 1.41
N ASP A 194 8.61 21.34 1.36
CA ASP A 194 7.63 21.96 2.27
C ASP A 194 6.46 22.48 1.43
N ILE A 195 5.33 21.78 1.47
CA ILE A 195 4.18 22.05 0.62
C ILE A 195 3.24 22.97 1.38
N ILE A 196 2.96 24.17 0.86
CA ILE A 196 2.24 25.24 1.56
C ILE A 196 0.83 25.40 0.96
N GLY A 197 -0.18 25.47 1.83
CA GLY A 197 -1.60 25.65 1.51
C GLY A 197 -1.97 27.02 0.90
N ASP A 198 -3.26 27.26 0.74
CA ASP A 198 -3.81 28.48 0.13
C ASP A 198 -3.53 29.71 1.01
N ILE A 199 -2.91 30.74 0.42
CA ILE A 199 -2.39 31.91 1.14
C ILE A 199 -3.37 33.09 1.08
N HIS A 200 -4.02 33.30 -0.07
CA HIS A 200 -5.00 34.36 -0.29
C HIS A 200 -4.54 35.75 0.19
N GLY A 201 -3.35 36.21 -0.22
CA GLY A 201 -2.85 37.55 0.12
C GLY A 201 -2.42 37.76 1.59
N CYS A 202 -2.38 36.71 2.41
CA CYS A 202 -1.91 36.75 3.80
C CYS A 202 -0.37 36.71 3.89
N ALA A 203 0.30 37.81 3.50
CA ALA A 203 1.77 37.88 3.45
C ALA A 203 2.44 37.71 4.83
N SER A 204 1.86 38.25 5.90
CA SER A 204 2.42 38.15 7.26
C SER A 204 2.44 36.72 7.77
N GLU A 205 1.34 35.99 7.56
CA GLU A 205 1.22 34.56 7.88
C GLU A 205 2.19 33.71 7.05
N LEU A 206 2.39 34.04 5.77
CA LEU A 206 3.38 33.37 4.92
C LEU A 206 4.80 33.52 5.49
N GLU A 207 5.23 34.75 5.83
CA GLU A 207 6.56 34.97 6.40
C GLU A 207 6.73 34.27 7.76
N SER A 208 5.68 34.30 8.60
CA SER A 208 5.66 33.59 9.88
C SER A 208 5.81 32.07 9.70
N LEU A 209 5.10 31.49 8.73
CA LEU A 209 5.19 30.07 8.42
C LEU A 209 6.55 29.69 7.84
N LEU A 210 7.08 30.48 6.89
CA LEU A 210 8.41 30.28 6.32
C LEU A 210 9.50 30.32 7.41
N GLY A 211 9.41 31.27 8.34
CA GLY A 211 10.30 31.36 9.50
C GLY A 211 10.21 30.12 10.40
N LYS A 212 8.99 29.66 10.70
CA LYS A 212 8.75 28.43 11.48
C LYS A 212 9.27 27.17 10.79
N LEU A 213 9.18 27.12 9.45
CA LEU A 213 9.73 26.05 8.63
C LEU A 213 11.26 26.09 8.54
N GLY A 214 11.89 27.23 8.82
CA GLY A 214 13.35 27.42 8.82
C GLY A 214 13.91 28.16 7.60
N TYR A 215 13.07 28.77 6.77
CA TYR A 215 13.52 29.57 5.63
C TYR A 215 14.07 30.92 6.09
N VAL A 216 15.18 31.34 5.48
CA VAL A 216 15.77 32.68 5.64
C VAL A 216 15.80 33.32 4.26
N ASP A 217 15.12 34.46 4.11
CA ASP A 217 14.97 35.17 2.83
C ASP A 217 14.47 34.30 1.66
N GLY A 218 13.63 33.30 1.95
CA GLY A 218 13.08 32.38 0.96
C GLY A 218 14.00 31.22 0.58
N VAL A 219 15.10 31.00 1.31
CA VAL A 219 16.03 29.88 1.12
C VAL A 219 16.05 29.00 2.37
N HIS A 220 15.92 27.68 2.20
CA HIS A 220 16.07 26.75 3.31
C HIS A 220 17.54 26.31 3.46
N PRO A 221 18.17 26.46 4.64
CA PRO A 221 19.60 26.19 4.82
C PRO A 221 20.00 24.72 4.59
N THR A 222 19.07 23.78 4.79
CA THR A 222 19.29 22.35 4.52
C THR A 222 18.85 21.90 3.12
N GLY A 223 18.46 22.83 2.25
CA GLY A 223 18.10 22.53 0.85
C GLY A 223 16.67 22.02 0.63
N ARG A 224 15.74 22.26 1.56
CA ARG A 224 14.30 21.99 1.32
C ARG A 224 13.76 22.94 0.25
N THR A 225 12.84 22.45 -0.57
CA THR A 225 12.18 23.23 -1.63
C THR A 225 10.72 23.50 -1.25
N ALA A 226 10.30 24.77 -1.26
CA ALA A 226 8.89 25.11 -0.99
C ALA A 226 8.01 24.73 -2.20
N VAL A 227 6.79 24.26 -1.97
CA VAL A 227 5.83 23.96 -3.04
C VAL A 227 4.48 24.58 -2.71
N PHE A 228 4.07 25.61 -3.45
CA PHE A 228 2.79 26.29 -3.24
C PHE A 228 1.65 25.61 -4.00
N VAL A 229 0.54 25.31 -3.32
CA VAL A 229 -0.61 24.60 -3.90
C VAL A 229 -1.59 25.49 -4.70
N GLY A 230 -1.32 26.79 -4.80
CA GLY A 230 -2.16 27.76 -5.53
C GLY A 230 -2.86 28.74 -4.59
N ASP A 231 -3.77 29.54 -5.15
CA ASP A 231 -4.56 30.56 -4.45
C ASP A 231 -3.69 31.45 -3.54
N LEU A 232 -2.67 32.03 -4.17
CA LEU A 232 -1.77 33.04 -3.61
C LEU A 232 -2.47 34.41 -3.47
N VAL A 233 -3.44 34.67 -4.35
CA VAL A 233 -4.07 35.98 -4.54
C VAL A 233 -5.52 36.02 -4.03
N ASP A 234 -6.10 37.22 -4.04
CA ASP A 234 -7.48 37.54 -3.67
C ASP A 234 -7.76 37.45 -2.17
N ARG A 235 -8.75 38.24 -1.71
CA ARG A 235 -9.29 38.34 -0.35
C ARG A 235 -8.38 39.02 0.68
N GLY A 236 -7.15 38.55 0.89
CA GLY A 236 -6.29 39.05 1.96
C GLY A 236 -5.68 40.43 1.69
N PRO A 237 -4.97 40.97 2.68
CA PRO A 237 -4.57 42.38 2.72
C PRO A 237 -3.38 42.73 1.80
N ASP A 238 -2.54 41.76 1.42
CA ASP A 238 -1.27 42.02 0.72
C ASP A 238 -0.94 40.95 -0.35
N THR A 239 -1.73 40.94 -1.42
CA THR A 239 -1.43 40.11 -2.60
C THR A 239 -0.06 40.44 -3.24
N PRO A 240 0.33 41.72 -3.43
CA PRO A 240 1.64 42.05 -4.00
C PRO A 240 2.81 41.49 -3.19
N GLY A 241 2.76 41.54 -1.85
CA GLY A 241 3.77 40.94 -0.96
C GLY A 241 3.92 39.44 -1.17
N VAL A 242 2.81 38.68 -1.17
CA VAL A 242 2.82 37.24 -1.45
C VAL A 242 3.43 36.95 -2.83
N LEU A 243 2.98 37.66 -3.88
CA LEU A 243 3.47 37.45 -5.23
C LEU A 243 4.97 37.74 -5.34
N ARG A 244 5.48 38.82 -4.76
CA ARG A 244 6.94 39.11 -4.75
C ARG A 244 7.74 37.99 -4.09
N ARG A 245 7.29 37.49 -2.94
CA ARG A 245 7.97 36.40 -2.22
C ARG A 245 7.99 35.12 -3.05
N VAL A 246 6.83 34.67 -3.49
CA VAL A 246 6.70 33.40 -4.23
C VAL A 246 7.42 33.47 -5.57
N MET A 247 7.27 34.56 -6.33
CA MET A 247 7.97 34.73 -7.61
C MET A 247 9.49 34.75 -7.42
N SER A 248 10.00 35.37 -6.36
CA SER A 248 11.43 35.38 -6.04
C SER A 248 11.96 33.97 -5.72
N MET A 249 11.23 33.20 -4.90
CA MET A 249 11.60 31.82 -4.56
C MET A 249 11.57 30.90 -5.78
N VAL A 250 10.54 31.02 -6.62
CA VAL A 250 10.44 30.23 -7.87
C VAL A 250 11.53 30.62 -8.86
N GLY A 251 11.78 31.92 -9.04
CA GLY A 251 12.82 32.44 -9.95
C GLY A 251 14.24 32.05 -9.55
N SER A 252 14.48 31.86 -8.24
CA SER A 252 15.77 31.40 -7.69
C SER A 252 15.89 29.87 -7.61
N GLY A 253 14.85 29.12 -7.97
CA GLY A 253 14.83 27.65 -7.91
C GLY A 253 14.61 27.06 -6.52
N ASN A 254 14.25 27.88 -5.52
CA ASN A 254 13.97 27.45 -4.15
C ASN A 254 12.49 27.09 -3.91
N ALA A 255 11.63 27.31 -4.91
CA ALA A 255 10.23 26.92 -4.85
C ALA A 255 9.65 26.43 -6.18
N LEU A 256 8.56 25.67 -6.06
CA LEU A 256 7.63 25.32 -7.12
C LEU A 256 6.25 25.90 -6.80
N CYS A 257 5.45 26.20 -7.81
CA CYS A 257 4.09 26.70 -7.63
C CYS A 257 3.16 26.10 -8.69
N VAL A 258 1.99 25.63 -8.25
CA VAL A 258 0.87 25.32 -9.15
C VAL A 258 -0.14 26.49 -9.11
N PRO A 259 -0.93 26.72 -10.17
CA PRO A 259 -1.95 27.76 -10.14
C PRO A 259 -3.21 27.24 -9.43
N GLY A 260 -3.86 28.11 -8.66
CA GLY A 260 -5.23 27.94 -8.19
C GLY A 260 -6.25 28.61 -9.10
N ASN A 261 -7.54 28.50 -8.73
CA ASN A 261 -8.60 29.11 -9.52
C ASN A 261 -8.56 30.63 -9.47
N HIS A 262 -8.01 31.22 -8.40
CA HIS A 262 -7.83 32.66 -8.26
C HIS A 262 -6.74 33.18 -9.19
N GLU A 263 -5.57 32.53 -9.27
CA GLU A 263 -4.53 32.86 -10.27
C GLU A 263 -5.04 32.76 -11.70
N ASN A 264 -5.83 31.72 -12.02
CA ASN A 264 -6.39 31.57 -13.35
C ASN A 264 -7.43 32.66 -13.69
N LYS A 265 -8.11 33.21 -12.69
CA LYS A 265 -9.05 34.32 -12.85
C LYS A 265 -8.30 35.64 -13.05
N LEU A 266 -7.30 35.93 -12.22
CA LEU A 266 -6.43 37.10 -12.35
C LEU A 266 -5.67 37.11 -13.68
N GLY A 267 -5.07 35.99 -14.08
CA GLY A 267 -4.38 35.86 -15.38
C GLY A 267 -5.31 36.03 -16.59
N ARG A 268 -6.61 35.78 -16.46
CA ARG A 268 -7.59 36.14 -17.52
C ARG A 268 -7.87 37.64 -17.53
N HIS A 269 -8.00 38.28 -16.36
CA HIS A 269 -8.17 39.72 -16.23
C HIS A 269 -6.98 40.49 -16.84
N LEU A 270 -5.74 40.13 -16.48
CA LEU A 270 -4.52 40.76 -17.01
C LEU A 270 -4.29 40.56 -18.53
N ARG A 271 -5.04 39.64 -19.16
CA ARG A 271 -5.09 39.47 -20.62
C ARG A 271 -6.20 40.27 -21.29
N GLY A 272 -6.90 41.13 -20.54
CA GLY A 272 -8.02 41.93 -21.03
C GLY A 272 -9.32 41.14 -21.23
N ARG A 273 -9.44 39.92 -20.68
CA ARG A 273 -10.70 39.16 -20.76
C ARG A 273 -11.69 39.65 -19.71
N LYS A 274 -12.97 39.71 -20.08
CA LYS A 274 -14.06 40.02 -19.13
C LYS A 274 -14.17 38.90 -18.09
N VAL A 275 -14.04 39.24 -16.82
CA VAL A 275 -14.24 38.35 -15.66
C VAL A 275 -15.11 39.06 -14.63
N GLN A 276 -15.83 38.30 -13.80
CA GLN A 276 -16.61 38.88 -12.69
C GLN A 276 -15.68 39.20 -11.52
N HIS A 277 -15.81 40.38 -10.92
CA HIS A 277 -15.03 40.80 -9.76
C HIS A 277 -15.69 40.31 -8.47
N THR A 278 -15.62 39.00 -8.26
CA THR A 278 -16.20 38.28 -7.11
C THR A 278 -15.14 37.48 -6.39
N HIS A 279 -15.40 37.09 -5.14
CA HIS A 279 -14.53 36.24 -4.31
C HIS A 279 -13.13 36.85 -4.05
N GLY A 280 -13.02 38.17 -3.86
CA GLY A 280 -11.76 38.81 -3.47
C GLY A 280 -10.91 39.36 -4.63
N LEU A 281 -11.34 39.22 -5.89
CA LEU A 281 -10.58 39.71 -7.04
C LEU A 281 -10.54 41.25 -7.14
N ALA A 282 -11.54 41.95 -6.62
CA ALA A 282 -11.60 43.41 -6.70
C ALA A 282 -10.45 44.03 -5.89
N GLU A 283 -10.19 43.46 -4.72
CA GLU A 283 -9.14 43.79 -3.77
C GLU A 283 -7.76 43.58 -4.40
N THR A 284 -7.52 42.45 -5.07
CA THR A 284 -6.27 42.21 -5.81
C THR A 284 -6.05 43.23 -6.92
N ILE A 285 -7.09 43.57 -7.68
CA ILE A 285 -6.98 44.55 -8.78
C ILE A 285 -6.61 45.93 -8.24
N GLU A 286 -7.25 46.35 -7.14
CA GLU A 286 -6.94 47.62 -6.48
C GLU A 286 -5.51 47.65 -5.93
N GLN A 287 -5.07 46.58 -5.26
CA GLN A 287 -3.70 46.43 -4.76
C GLN A 287 -2.67 46.51 -5.90
N LEU A 288 -2.90 45.82 -7.02
CA LEU A 288 -1.99 45.83 -8.17
C LEU A 288 -1.99 47.15 -8.94
N ALA A 289 -3.04 47.97 -8.85
CA ALA A 289 -3.07 49.29 -9.47
C ALA A 289 -2.06 50.26 -8.84
N GLY A 290 -1.62 49.99 -7.60
CA GLY A 290 -0.56 50.75 -6.91
C GLY A 290 0.86 50.30 -7.23
N GLU A 291 1.04 49.23 -8.02
CA GLU A 291 2.34 48.63 -8.33
C GLU A 291 2.93 49.13 -9.66
N SER A 292 4.24 48.96 -9.84
CA SER A 292 4.91 49.27 -11.12
C SER A 292 4.42 48.40 -12.28
N ASP A 293 4.38 48.96 -13.49
CA ASP A 293 4.03 48.23 -14.70
C ASP A 293 4.96 47.02 -14.93
N GLU A 294 6.25 47.14 -14.60
CA GLU A 294 7.22 46.05 -14.68
C GLU A 294 6.82 44.86 -13.78
N PHE A 295 6.37 45.14 -12.57
CA PHE A 295 5.90 44.10 -11.66
C PHE A 295 4.64 43.40 -12.19
N VAL A 296 3.66 44.16 -12.68
CA VAL A 296 2.42 43.60 -13.24
C VAL A 296 2.70 42.73 -14.47
N VAL A 297 3.63 43.15 -15.34
CA VAL A 297 4.11 42.33 -16.46
C VAL A 297 4.78 41.04 -15.97
N GLY A 298 5.61 41.14 -14.92
CA GLY A 298 6.23 39.99 -14.26
C GLY A 298 5.20 39.01 -13.69
N VAL A 299 4.17 39.50 -13.00
CA VAL A 299 3.07 38.70 -12.46
C VAL A 299 2.36 37.97 -13.59
N ARG A 300 2.02 38.67 -14.68
CA ARG A 300 1.36 38.04 -15.83
C ARG A 300 2.22 36.91 -16.43
N ALA A 301 3.52 37.15 -16.60
CA ALA A 301 4.43 36.13 -17.13
C ALA A 301 4.55 34.91 -16.20
N PHE A 302 4.61 35.15 -14.88
CA PHE A 302 4.60 34.10 -13.86
C PHE A 302 3.33 33.25 -13.96
N LEU A 303 2.14 33.86 -13.94
CA LEU A 303 0.86 33.15 -14.00
C LEU A 303 0.68 32.34 -15.30
N ASP A 304 1.14 32.88 -16.44
CA ASP A 304 1.08 32.17 -17.73
C ASP A 304 2.03 30.95 -17.76
N GLY A 305 3.10 30.95 -16.97
CA GLY A 305 4.08 29.86 -16.86
C GLY A 305 3.70 28.72 -15.91
N LEU A 306 2.70 28.91 -15.04
CA LEU A 306 2.32 27.91 -14.03
C LEU A 306 1.74 26.62 -14.65
N VAL A 307 2.17 25.48 -14.12
CA VAL A 307 1.77 24.13 -14.53
C VAL A 307 0.68 23.60 -13.61
N SER A 308 -0.35 22.95 -14.14
CA SER A 308 -1.56 22.61 -13.37
C SER A 308 -1.37 21.62 -12.22
N HIS A 309 -0.31 20.81 -12.27
CA HIS A 309 0.12 19.93 -11.19
C HIS A 309 1.58 19.51 -11.41
N TYR A 310 2.22 19.01 -10.37
CA TYR A 310 3.52 18.34 -10.46
C TYR A 310 3.42 16.91 -9.95
N VAL A 311 4.13 16.00 -10.62
CA VAL A 311 4.42 14.65 -10.15
C VAL A 311 5.88 14.65 -9.69
N LEU A 312 6.10 14.42 -8.40
CA LEU A 312 7.37 14.54 -7.70
C LEU A 312 7.77 13.19 -7.08
N ASP A 313 8.98 13.13 -6.55
CA ASP A 313 9.49 12.05 -5.71
C ASP A 313 9.34 10.65 -6.32
N GLY A 314 9.85 10.48 -7.54
CA GLY A 314 9.76 9.22 -8.28
C GLY A 314 8.33 8.80 -8.63
N GLY A 315 7.35 9.71 -8.53
CA GLY A 315 5.93 9.41 -8.74
C GLY A 315 5.16 9.13 -7.45
N ARG A 316 5.76 9.32 -6.27
CA ARG A 316 5.11 9.11 -4.98
C ARG A 316 4.33 10.31 -4.47
N LEU A 317 4.55 11.51 -5.04
CA LEU A 317 3.91 12.73 -4.61
C LEU A 317 3.29 13.46 -5.82
N VAL A 318 2.05 13.90 -5.68
CA VAL A 318 1.35 14.76 -6.63
C VAL A 318 0.88 16.01 -5.92
N VAL A 319 1.24 17.18 -6.44
CA VAL A 319 0.79 18.47 -5.92
C VAL A 319 -0.08 19.16 -6.96
N CYS A 320 -1.28 19.56 -6.56
CA CYS A 320 -2.29 20.21 -7.40
C CYS A 320 -3.19 21.09 -6.54
N HIS A 321 -3.98 22.00 -7.13
CA HIS A 321 -4.78 22.92 -6.32
C HIS A 321 -6.09 22.31 -5.79
N ALA A 322 -6.95 21.78 -6.65
CA ALA A 322 -8.30 21.30 -6.28
C ALA A 322 -8.41 19.77 -6.10
N GLY A 323 -7.28 19.07 -6.06
CA GLY A 323 -7.24 17.61 -6.08
C GLY A 323 -7.11 17.01 -7.47
N LEU A 324 -6.64 15.75 -7.55
CA LEU A 324 -6.42 15.08 -8.84
C LEU A 324 -6.47 13.54 -8.72
N PRO A 325 -7.42 12.85 -9.40
CA PRO A 325 -7.47 11.39 -9.39
C PRO A 325 -6.31 10.77 -10.18
N GLU A 326 -5.93 9.54 -9.84
CA GLU A 326 -4.73 8.86 -10.37
C GLU A 326 -4.70 8.80 -11.90
N LYS A 327 -5.85 8.61 -12.54
CA LYS A 327 -5.97 8.57 -14.01
C LYS A 327 -5.44 9.84 -14.71
N TYR A 328 -5.37 10.97 -14.00
CA TYR A 328 -4.89 12.25 -14.50
C TYR A 328 -3.44 12.58 -14.10
N HIS A 329 -2.80 11.76 -13.25
CA HIS A 329 -1.43 12.01 -12.80
C HIS A 329 -0.45 12.04 -13.98
N GLY A 330 0.27 13.14 -14.12
CA GLY A 330 1.21 13.36 -15.21
C GLY A 330 0.54 13.55 -16.58
N ARG A 331 -0.79 13.63 -16.68
CA ARG A 331 -1.49 13.82 -17.96
C ARG A 331 -1.55 15.29 -18.38
N THR A 332 -1.68 15.55 -19.68
CA THR A 332 -1.65 16.93 -20.20
C THR A 332 -2.79 17.16 -21.17
N SER A 333 -3.91 17.68 -20.64
CA SER A 333 -5.06 18.11 -21.42
C SER A 333 -5.76 19.30 -20.78
N GLY A 334 -6.58 20.01 -21.56
CA GLY A 334 -7.41 21.11 -21.02
C GLY A 334 -8.39 20.64 -19.94
N ARG A 335 -8.88 19.40 -20.06
CA ARG A 335 -9.75 18.75 -19.06
C ARG A 335 -8.99 18.51 -17.76
N VAL A 336 -7.77 17.97 -17.83
CA VAL A 336 -6.91 17.75 -16.65
C VAL A 336 -6.58 19.07 -15.96
N ARG A 337 -6.22 20.10 -16.73
CA ARG A 337 -5.97 21.45 -16.19
C ARG A 337 -7.22 22.03 -15.52
N SER A 338 -8.39 21.86 -16.11
CA SER A 338 -9.65 22.33 -15.51
C SER A 338 -9.94 21.60 -14.20
N HIS A 339 -9.81 20.27 -14.17
CA HIS A 339 -10.07 19.48 -12.97
C HIS A 339 -9.10 19.83 -11.84
N ALA A 340 -7.80 19.98 -12.12
CA ALA A 340 -6.80 20.37 -11.12
C ALA A 340 -7.03 21.78 -10.53
N LEU A 341 -7.77 22.65 -11.24
CA LEU A 341 -8.07 24.02 -10.81
C LEU A 341 -9.42 24.15 -10.09
N TYR A 342 -10.40 23.33 -10.46
CA TYR A 342 -11.80 23.54 -10.07
C TYR A 342 -12.44 22.33 -9.40
N GLY A 343 -11.85 21.14 -9.46
CA GLY A 343 -12.48 19.89 -9.06
C GLY A 343 -13.73 19.53 -9.91
N ASP A 344 -14.42 18.46 -9.52
CA ASP A 344 -15.72 18.07 -10.09
C ASP A 344 -16.85 18.45 -9.11
N THR A 345 -17.99 18.90 -9.65
CA THR A 345 -19.20 19.23 -8.89
C THR A 345 -20.29 18.20 -9.13
N THR A 346 -21.21 18.04 -8.17
CA THR A 346 -22.40 17.16 -8.32
C THR A 346 -23.45 17.77 -9.25
N GLY A 347 -23.33 19.06 -9.55
CA GLY A 347 -24.34 19.85 -10.27
C GLY A 347 -25.35 20.53 -9.34
N GLU A 348 -25.31 20.23 -8.05
CA GLU A 348 -26.14 20.85 -7.01
C GLU A 348 -25.44 22.08 -6.40
N THR A 349 -26.23 22.98 -5.82
CA THR A 349 -25.74 24.10 -5.00
C THR A 349 -26.22 23.92 -3.57
N ASP A 350 -25.35 24.17 -2.60
CA ASP A 350 -25.69 24.12 -1.19
C ASP A 350 -26.57 25.29 -0.76
N GLU A 351 -26.97 25.31 0.53
CA GLU A 351 -27.80 26.36 1.13
C GLU A 351 -27.14 27.75 1.12
N PHE A 352 -25.83 27.83 0.89
CA PHE A 352 -25.04 29.06 0.78
C PHE A 352 -24.83 29.49 -0.69
N GLY A 353 -25.43 28.77 -1.65
CA GLY A 353 -25.32 29.05 -3.08
C GLY A 353 -23.99 28.63 -3.71
N LEU A 354 -23.19 27.81 -3.02
CA LEU A 354 -21.92 27.29 -3.50
C LEU A 354 -22.11 25.91 -4.17
N PRO A 355 -21.37 25.58 -5.24
CA PRO A 355 -21.46 24.26 -5.86
C PRO A 355 -21.05 23.14 -4.90
N VAL A 356 -21.89 22.12 -4.78
CA VAL A 356 -21.56 20.89 -4.04
C VAL A 356 -20.54 20.09 -4.85
N ARG A 357 -19.45 19.69 -4.18
CA ARG A 357 -18.30 19.02 -4.81
C ARG A 357 -18.37 17.51 -4.60
N TYR A 358 -17.88 16.77 -5.57
CA TYR A 358 -17.74 15.32 -5.43
C TYR A 358 -16.59 15.02 -4.44
N PRO A 359 -16.79 14.18 -3.40
CA PRO A 359 -15.78 13.87 -2.39
C PRO A 359 -14.74 12.86 -2.91
N TRP A 360 -14.06 13.18 -4.02
CA TRP A 360 -13.17 12.27 -4.74
C TRP A 360 -12.04 11.67 -3.88
N ALA A 361 -11.64 12.36 -2.81
CA ALA A 361 -10.64 11.88 -1.84
C ALA A 361 -11.10 10.61 -1.09
N GLU A 362 -12.41 10.42 -0.88
CA GLU A 362 -12.98 9.22 -0.26
C GLU A 362 -12.83 7.99 -1.18
N ASP A 363 -12.87 8.20 -2.49
CA ASP A 363 -12.76 7.13 -3.50
C ASP A 363 -11.34 6.95 -4.03
N TYR A 364 -10.40 7.82 -3.63
CA TYR A 364 -9.05 7.76 -4.16
C TYR A 364 -8.34 6.49 -3.67
N ARG A 365 -7.74 5.74 -4.61
CA ARG A 365 -6.98 4.50 -4.37
C ARG A 365 -5.63 4.51 -5.08
N GLY A 366 -5.17 5.69 -5.49
CA GLY A 366 -3.93 5.83 -6.24
C GLY A 366 -2.68 5.70 -5.37
N ARG A 367 -1.57 5.33 -6.01
CA ARG A 367 -0.31 5.06 -5.29
C ARG A 367 0.37 6.32 -4.74
N ALA A 368 0.24 7.45 -5.43
CA ALA A 368 0.87 8.69 -5.03
C ALA A 368 0.09 9.39 -3.91
N ALA A 369 0.79 10.05 -3.01
CA ALA A 369 0.19 11.01 -2.10
C ALA A 369 -0.28 12.24 -2.90
N VAL A 370 -1.52 12.69 -2.70
CA VAL A 370 -2.05 13.89 -3.38
C VAL A 370 -2.23 15.01 -2.38
N VAL A 371 -1.46 16.09 -2.53
CA VAL A 371 -1.49 17.26 -1.65
C VAL A 371 -2.13 18.43 -2.40
N TYR A 372 -3.13 19.05 -1.79
CA TYR A 372 -3.97 20.05 -2.45
C TYR A 372 -4.55 21.09 -1.48
N GLY A 373 -5.25 22.10 -2.00
CA GLY A 373 -5.93 23.16 -1.26
C GLY A 373 -7.40 23.33 -1.72
N HIS A 374 -7.79 24.55 -2.08
CA HIS A 374 -9.04 24.93 -2.78
C HIS A 374 -10.33 25.01 -1.96
N THR A 375 -10.57 24.07 -1.05
CA THR A 375 -11.77 24.07 -0.21
C THR A 375 -11.38 24.02 1.25
N PRO A 376 -11.64 25.07 2.03
CA PRO A 376 -11.08 25.20 3.36
C PRO A 376 -11.66 24.14 4.29
N VAL A 377 -10.78 23.48 5.03
CA VAL A 377 -11.10 22.52 6.09
C VAL A 377 -10.60 23.01 7.45
N PRO A 378 -11.27 22.71 8.57
CA PRO A 378 -10.81 23.19 9.89
C PRO A 378 -9.45 22.63 10.30
N THR A 379 -9.12 21.42 9.85
CA THR A 379 -7.87 20.72 10.18
C THR A 379 -7.45 19.86 9.00
N ALA A 380 -6.17 19.98 8.61
CA ALA A 380 -5.58 19.15 7.58
C ALA A 380 -5.45 17.71 8.11
N THR A 381 -6.11 16.76 7.44
CA THR A 381 -6.10 15.34 7.81
C THR A 381 -5.86 14.48 6.57
N TRP A 382 -5.15 13.36 6.75
CA TRP A 382 -4.93 12.41 5.68
C TRP A 382 -6.19 11.56 5.44
N LEU A 383 -6.67 11.55 4.21
CA LEU A 383 -7.77 10.70 3.76
C LEU A 383 -7.36 9.94 2.51
N ASN A 384 -7.27 8.61 2.59
CA ASN A 384 -6.88 7.74 1.48
C ASN A 384 -5.61 8.15 0.73
N ASN A 385 -4.60 8.68 1.44
CA ASN A 385 -3.35 9.17 0.85
C ASN A 385 -3.51 10.52 0.12
N THR A 386 -4.54 11.27 0.46
CA THR A 386 -4.76 12.65 0.02
C THR A 386 -4.84 13.57 1.24
N ILE A 387 -4.48 14.83 1.09
CA ILE A 387 -4.57 15.83 2.18
C ILE A 387 -4.82 17.23 1.62
N CYS A 388 -5.83 17.91 2.19
CA CYS A 388 -6.12 19.32 1.94
C CYS A 388 -5.33 20.18 2.95
N LEU A 389 -4.56 21.15 2.44
CA LEU A 389 -3.78 22.11 3.23
C LEU A 389 -4.44 23.50 3.29
N ASP A 390 -5.55 23.71 2.59
CA ASP A 390 -6.36 24.91 2.80
C ASP A 390 -7.09 24.79 4.15
N THR A 391 -6.51 25.42 5.16
CA THR A 391 -7.08 25.51 6.51
C THR A 391 -7.69 26.88 6.80
N GLY A 392 -8.08 27.61 5.75
CA GLY A 392 -8.83 28.85 5.86
C GLY A 392 -8.07 30.01 6.51
N ALA A 393 -6.77 30.16 6.25
CA ALA A 393 -5.94 31.23 6.82
C ALA A 393 -6.58 32.63 6.71
N VAL A 394 -7.05 32.99 5.51
CA VAL A 394 -7.69 34.29 5.25
C VAL A 394 -9.00 34.50 6.02
N PHE A 395 -9.65 33.42 6.42
CA PHE A 395 -10.92 33.41 7.17
C PHE A 395 -10.71 33.33 8.69
N GLY A 396 -9.48 33.51 9.18
CA GLY A 396 -9.16 33.42 10.61
C GLY A 396 -8.79 32.01 11.10
N GLY A 397 -8.58 31.06 10.18
CA GLY A 397 -8.08 29.72 10.49
C GLY A 397 -6.57 29.68 10.67
N LYS A 398 -5.90 28.80 9.92
CA LYS A 398 -4.44 28.62 9.96
C LYS A 398 -3.86 28.63 8.56
N LEU A 399 -2.60 29.04 8.40
CA LEU A 399 -1.81 28.73 7.22
C LEU A 399 -0.98 27.48 7.51
N THR A 400 -1.21 26.42 6.73
CA THR A 400 -0.65 25.08 6.98
C THR A 400 0.32 24.66 5.89
N ALA A 401 1.41 24.00 6.28
CA ALA A 401 2.35 23.32 5.41
C ALA A 401 2.53 21.85 5.78
N LEU A 402 2.89 21.03 4.78
CA LEU A 402 3.28 19.64 4.93
C LEU A 402 4.76 19.47 4.60
N ARG A 403 5.53 18.92 5.54
CA ARG A 403 6.90 18.44 5.30
C ARG A 403 6.86 17.07 4.64
N TRP A 404 7.52 16.93 3.49
CA TRP A 404 7.67 15.69 2.75
C TRP A 404 9.15 15.28 2.63
N PRO A 405 9.51 14.01 2.89
CA PRO A 405 8.66 12.83 3.03
C PRO A 405 8.16 12.53 4.45
N GLU A 406 8.44 13.40 5.43
CA GLU A 406 8.14 13.16 6.85
C GLU A 406 6.65 13.07 7.17
N ARG A 407 5.79 13.64 6.31
CA ARG A 407 4.33 13.79 6.48
C ARG A 407 3.94 14.55 7.75
N GLU A 408 4.83 15.43 8.23
CA GLU A 408 4.62 16.30 9.39
C GLU A 408 3.90 17.60 8.96
N LEU A 409 2.87 17.99 9.72
CA LEU A 409 2.15 19.25 9.51
C LEU A 409 2.80 20.37 10.35
N VAL A 410 2.99 21.53 9.73
CA VAL A 410 3.48 22.75 10.38
C VAL A 410 2.52 23.87 10.05
N ASP A 411 1.92 24.50 11.05
CA ASP A 411 0.96 25.59 10.86
C ASP A 411 1.27 26.83 11.68
N VAL A 412 0.74 27.98 11.24
CA VAL A 412 0.66 29.23 12.02
C VAL A 412 -0.79 29.72 12.03
N PRO A 413 -1.31 30.22 13.17
CA PRO A 413 -2.65 30.80 13.22
C PRO A 413 -2.70 32.10 12.42
N ALA A 414 -3.85 32.38 11.81
CA ALA A 414 -4.11 33.68 11.21
C ALA A 414 -4.08 34.79 12.26
N GLU A 415 -3.58 35.97 11.91
CA GLU A 415 -3.53 37.10 12.86
C GLU A 415 -4.93 37.61 13.21
N ARG A 416 -5.84 37.52 12.24
CA ARG A 416 -7.25 37.91 12.33
C ARG A 416 -8.05 37.31 11.16
N VAL A 417 -9.36 37.49 11.20
CA VAL A 417 -10.23 37.28 10.04
C VAL A 417 -9.97 38.43 9.05
N TRP A 418 -9.31 38.13 7.93
CA TRP A 418 -9.03 39.12 6.87
C TRP A 418 -10.19 39.26 5.88
N TYR A 419 -10.93 38.18 5.68
CA TYR A 419 -12.11 38.13 4.83
C TYR A 419 -13.19 37.29 5.52
N GLU A 420 -14.44 37.72 5.49
CA GLU A 420 -15.53 36.98 6.13
C GLU A 420 -15.90 35.72 5.33
N PRO A 421 -15.94 34.54 5.96
CA PRO A 421 -16.27 33.30 5.25
C PRO A 421 -17.77 33.25 4.90
N ALA A 422 -18.08 32.95 3.63
CA ALA A 422 -19.47 32.76 3.18
C ALA A 422 -20.15 31.55 3.84
N LYS A 423 -19.35 30.54 4.19
CA LYS A 423 -19.75 29.36 4.96
C LYS A 423 -18.87 29.31 6.21
N PRO A 424 -19.44 29.26 7.43
CA PRO A 424 -18.64 29.16 8.65
C PRO A 424 -17.62 28.01 8.53
N LEU A 425 -16.38 28.26 8.98
CA LEU A 425 -15.39 27.20 9.19
C LEU A 425 -15.89 26.33 10.36
N ALA A 426 -16.85 25.45 10.09
CA ALA A 426 -17.52 24.68 11.12
C ALA A 426 -16.52 23.72 11.79
N THR A 427 -16.41 23.80 13.11
CA THR A 427 -15.75 22.79 13.96
C THR A 427 -16.53 21.47 14.03
N GLU A 428 -17.77 21.44 13.53
CA GLU A 428 -18.70 20.31 13.64
C GLU A 428 -19.26 19.81 12.30
N ALA A 429 -18.59 20.11 11.17
CA ALA A 429 -18.81 19.30 9.97
C ALA A 429 -18.05 17.98 10.15
N PRO A 430 -18.63 16.80 9.87
CA PRO A 430 -17.89 15.53 9.84
C PRO A 430 -16.89 15.56 8.68
N GLY A 431 -15.80 16.30 8.86
CA GLY A 431 -14.71 16.43 7.90
C GLY A 431 -13.80 15.23 8.08
N GLY A 432 -13.70 14.38 7.05
CA GLY A 432 -12.68 13.33 6.88
C GLY A 432 -12.70 12.17 7.90
N HIS A 433 -13.16 12.39 9.13
CA HIS A 433 -13.22 11.43 10.22
C HIS A 433 -14.34 10.39 10.05
N GLU A 434 -15.38 10.71 9.29
CA GLU A 434 -16.42 9.76 8.90
C GLU A 434 -16.13 9.04 7.57
N GLY A 435 -14.89 9.15 7.05
CA GLY A 435 -14.47 8.41 5.87
C GLY A 435 -14.94 6.97 5.98
N ARG A 436 -15.72 6.50 5.00
CA ARG A 436 -16.06 5.08 4.90
C ARG A 436 -14.73 4.33 4.94
N PRO A 437 -14.39 3.62 6.04
CA PRO A 437 -13.00 3.26 6.25
C PRO A 437 -12.54 2.23 5.23
N LEU A 438 -13.49 1.47 4.69
CA LEU A 438 -13.31 0.32 3.84
C LEU A 438 -14.47 0.20 2.85
N ASP A 439 -14.16 0.09 1.57
CA ASP A 439 -15.14 -0.31 0.56
C ASP A 439 -15.08 -1.84 0.39
N LEU A 440 -16.24 -2.46 0.16
CA LEU A 440 -16.30 -3.88 -0.22
C LEU A 440 -15.42 -4.19 -1.43
N ALA A 441 -15.34 -3.24 -2.37
CA ALA A 441 -14.52 -3.31 -3.56
C ALA A 441 -13.01 -3.27 -3.27
N ASP A 442 -12.57 -2.99 -2.04
CA ASP A 442 -11.16 -3.07 -1.65
C ASP A 442 -10.73 -4.54 -1.42
N VAL A 443 -11.66 -5.41 -1.01
CA VAL A 443 -11.35 -6.78 -0.54
C VAL A 443 -12.07 -7.91 -1.29
N HIS A 444 -13.10 -7.61 -2.09
CA HIS A 444 -13.88 -8.62 -2.82
C HIS A 444 -13.20 -9.12 -4.12
N GLY A 445 -13.49 -10.34 -4.56
CA GLY A 445 -12.96 -10.90 -5.81
C GLY A 445 -11.51 -11.40 -5.71
N ARG A 446 -10.91 -11.76 -6.85
CA ARG A 446 -9.49 -12.17 -6.90
C ARG A 446 -8.58 -10.97 -6.62
N ARG A 447 -7.71 -11.10 -5.61
CA ARG A 447 -6.78 -10.04 -5.18
C ARG A 447 -5.32 -10.47 -5.27
N VAL A 448 -4.45 -9.49 -5.43
CA VAL A 448 -3.00 -9.67 -5.31
C VAL A 448 -2.48 -8.54 -4.43
N VAL A 449 -1.94 -8.91 -3.27
CA VAL A 449 -1.32 -7.96 -2.35
C VAL A 449 0.18 -7.96 -2.63
N GLU A 450 0.72 -6.80 -3.01
CA GLU A 450 2.16 -6.59 -3.13
C GLU A 450 2.74 -6.35 -1.72
N THR A 451 3.74 -7.14 -1.33
CA THR A 451 4.44 -7.02 -0.04
C THR A 451 5.92 -6.76 -0.25
N ARG A 452 6.53 -5.94 0.60
CA ARG A 452 7.98 -5.71 0.64
C ARG A 452 8.75 -6.97 1.01
N HIS A 453 8.12 -7.87 1.78
CA HIS A 453 8.78 -9.04 2.36
C HIS A 453 8.66 -10.32 1.50
N GLY A 454 7.52 -10.53 0.85
CA GLY A 454 7.19 -11.76 0.12
C GLY A 454 6.81 -11.57 -1.35
N GLY A 455 6.94 -10.35 -1.90
CA GLY A 455 6.51 -10.04 -3.26
C GLY A 455 4.98 -10.11 -3.39
N ARG A 456 4.47 -10.74 -4.46
CA ARG A 456 3.03 -10.81 -4.73
C ARG A 456 2.37 -12.01 -4.06
N VAL A 457 1.47 -11.75 -3.12
CA VAL A 457 0.63 -12.77 -2.48
C VAL A 457 -0.75 -12.74 -3.12
N SER A 458 -1.14 -13.84 -3.77
CA SER A 458 -2.46 -13.96 -4.40
C SER A 458 -3.48 -14.48 -3.40
N VAL A 459 -4.65 -13.84 -3.37
CA VAL A 459 -5.82 -14.27 -2.59
C VAL A 459 -6.92 -14.67 -3.59
N ARG A 460 -7.42 -15.90 -3.45
CA ARG A 460 -8.50 -16.41 -4.29
C ARG A 460 -9.85 -15.85 -3.84
N GLU A 461 -10.79 -15.79 -4.76
CA GLU A 461 -12.10 -15.18 -4.52
C GLU A 461 -12.90 -15.92 -3.44
N GLU A 462 -12.84 -17.26 -3.43
CA GLU A 462 -13.51 -18.09 -2.43
C GLU A 462 -12.99 -17.83 -1.00
N ASN A 463 -11.68 -17.66 -0.86
CA ASN A 463 -11.03 -17.34 0.41
C ASN A 463 -11.34 -15.91 0.86
N ALA A 464 -11.38 -14.96 -0.09
CA ALA A 464 -11.77 -13.59 0.19
C ALA A 464 -13.23 -13.52 0.69
N ALA A 465 -14.14 -14.28 0.10
CA ALA A 465 -15.53 -14.33 0.54
C ALA A 465 -15.67 -14.87 1.98
N ALA A 466 -14.91 -15.92 2.33
CA ALA A 466 -14.88 -16.48 3.69
C ALA A 466 -14.33 -15.47 4.72
N ALA A 467 -13.24 -14.78 4.38
CA ALA A 467 -12.68 -13.73 5.24
C ALA A 467 -13.67 -12.56 5.42
N LEU A 468 -14.41 -12.18 4.38
CA LEU A 468 -15.40 -11.12 4.46
C LEU A 468 -16.52 -11.45 5.44
N GLU A 469 -16.99 -12.70 5.46
CA GLU A 469 -18.02 -13.15 6.40
C GLU A 469 -17.54 -12.97 7.85
N VAL A 470 -16.31 -13.41 8.15
CA VAL A 470 -15.75 -13.31 9.50
C VAL A 470 -15.54 -11.86 9.91
N MET A 471 -14.94 -11.07 9.04
CA MET A 471 -14.62 -9.66 9.31
C MET A 471 -15.87 -8.79 9.48
N SER A 472 -16.87 -8.96 8.62
CA SER A 472 -18.06 -8.10 8.61
C SER A 472 -19.04 -8.38 9.75
N ARG A 473 -19.05 -9.59 10.30
CA ARG A 473 -20.04 -10.02 11.30
C ARG A 473 -19.51 -10.18 12.71
N PHE A 474 -18.24 -10.57 12.85
CA PHE A 474 -17.73 -11.05 14.13
C PHE A 474 -16.44 -10.40 14.59
N ALA A 475 -15.77 -9.61 13.75
CA ALA A 475 -14.55 -8.93 14.14
C ALA A 475 -14.84 -7.73 15.05
N VAL A 476 -13.79 -7.26 15.74
CA VAL A 476 -13.78 -5.93 16.36
C VAL A 476 -13.94 -4.84 15.30
N ASP A 477 -14.13 -3.58 15.73
CA ASP A 477 -14.12 -2.44 14.80
C ASP A 477 -12.87 -2.55 13.89
N PRO A 478 -13.04 -2.63 12.55
CA PRO A 478 -11.92 -2.81 11.64
C PRO A 478 -10.83 -1.74 11.83
N ARG A 479 -11.18 -0.51 12.24
CA ARG A 479 -10.20 0.54 12.53
C ARG A 479 -9.20 0.17 13.63
N LEU A 480 -9.59 -0.71 14.55
CA LEU A 480 -8.77 -1.22 15.65
C LEU A 480 -8.15 -2.59 15.33
N LEU A 481 -8.22 -3.05 14.08
CA LEU A 481 -7.68 -4.33 13.61
C LEU A 481 -6.54 -4.15 12.58
N PRO A 482 -5.42 -3.54 12.97
CA PRO A 482 -4.35 -3.24 12.02
C PRO A 482 -3.45 -4.44 11.66
N TYR A 483 -3.64 -5.59 12.31
CA TYR A 483 -2.79 -6.77 12.15
C TYR A 483 -3.56 -8.06 12.43
N LEU A 484 -3.16 -9.14 11.75
CA LEU A 484 -3.51 -10.50 12.14
C LEU A 484 -2.26 -11.38 12.13
N PRO A 485 -2.10 -12.23 13.17
CA PRO A 485 -0.92 -13.05 13.29
C PRO A 485 -0.89 -14.20 12.28
N PRO A 486 0.31 -14.59 11.81
CA PRO A 486 0.43 -15.73 10.91
C PRO A 486 0.22 -17.06 11.64
N THR A 487 -0.19 -18.04 10.87
CA THR A 487 -0.13 -19.45 11.21
C THR A 487 1.32 -19.89 11.41
N MET A 488 1.52 -20.95 12.18
CA MET A 488 2.86 -21.47 12.50
C MET A 488 3.01 -22.91 12.01
N ALA A 489 4.15 -23.23 11.42
CA ALA A 489 4.47 -24.58 10.98
C ALA A 489 5.23 -25.35 12.08
N PRO A 490 4.98 -26.67 12.22
CA PRO A 490 5.77 -27.50 13.11
C PRO A 490 7.13 -27.83 12.51
N THR A 491 8.02 -28.32 13.36
CA THR A 491 9.30 -28.92 12.95
C THR A 491 9.07 -30.09 11.97
N ALA A 492 10.12 -30.43 11.21
CA ALA A 492 10.12 -31.64 10.41
C ALA A 492 9.83 -32.86 11.32
N THR A 493 9.21 -33.88 10.74
CA THR A 493 8.95 -35.12 11.47
C THR A 493 10.25 -35.68 12.05
N SER A 494 10.25 -36.04 13.32
CA SER A 494 11.44 -36.56 13.99
C SER A 494 11.75 -38.01 13.65
N HIS A 495 13.05 -38.29 13.59
CA HIS A 495 13.60 -39.65 13.48
C HIS A 495 13.95 -40.27 14.86
N VAL A 496 13.91 -39.48 15.93
CA VAL A 496 14.16 -39.95 17.29
C VAL A 496 13.03 -40.91 17.72
N GLU A 497 13.42 -42.04 18.31
CA GLU A 497 12.46 -43.04 18.77
C GLU A 497 11.48 -42.48 19.80
N GLY A 498 10.19 -42.76 19.63
CA GLY A 498 9.14 -42.28 20.54
C GLY A 498 8.70 -40.82 20.34
N TYR A 499 9.34 -40.07 19.44
CA TYR A 499 9.00 -38.67 19.14
C TYR A 499 8.45 -38.49 17.72
N LEU A 500 7.44 -37.62 17.62
CA LEU A 500 6.94 -37.09 16.34
C LEU A 500 7.58 -35.74 16.01
N GLU A 501 7.83 -34.93 17.04
CA GLU A 501 8.51 -33.64 16.99
C GLU A 501 9.65 -33.67 17.99
N HIS A 502 10.81 -33.16 17.57
CA HIS A 502 11.99 -33.07 18.42
C HIS A 502 12.82 -31.81 18.03
N PRO A 503 13.54 -31.18 18.98
CA PRO A 503 14.23 -29.91 18.74
C PRO A 503 15.31 -29.97 17.66
N ALA A 504 16.01 -31.11 17.56
CA ALA A 504 17.13 -31.30 16.62
C ALA A 504 16.76 -30.96 15.17
N GLU A 505 15.53 -31.27 14.77
CA GLU A 505 14.98 -31.05 13.44
C GLU A 505 14.72 -29.56 13.17
N ALA A 506 14.33 -28.79 14.20
CA ALA A 506 14.15 -27.35 14.07
C ALA A 506 15.50 -26.63 13.99
N PHE A 507 16.47 -27.03 14.81
CA PHE A 507 17.83 -26.46 14.78
C PHE A 507 18.55 -26.80 13.47
N ALA A 508 18.42 -28.03 12.99
CA ALA A 508 18.98 -28.44 11.70
C ALA A 508 18.39 -27.61 10.55
N GLN A 509 17.06 -27.43 10.52
CA GLN A 509 16.41 -26.60 9.50
C GLN A 509 16.94 -25.16 9.53
N TYR A 510 17.06 -24.53 10.70
CA TYR A 510 17.57 -23.17 10.80
C TYR A 510 19.05 -23.05 10.39
N ARG A 511 19.89 -24.03 10.76
CA ARG A 511 21.27 -24.10 10.28
C ARG A 511 21.33 -24.18 8.75
N ASP A 512 20.53 -25.05 8.15
CA ASP A 512 20.47 -25.25 6.70
C ASP A 512 19.92 -24.00 5.97
N ASP A 513 19.06 -23.22 6.64
CA ASP A 513 18.57 -21.93 6.16
C ASP A 513 19.58 -20.77 6.36
N GLY A 514 20.75 -21.03 6.95
CA GLY A 514 21.81 -20.05 7.19
C GLY A 514 21.62 -19.20 8.45
N VAL A 515 20.83 -19.66 9.42
CA VAL A 515 20.54 -18.96 10.68
C VAL A 515 21.45 -19.51 11.79
N PRO A 516 22.53 -18.78 12.19
CA PRO A 516 23.50 -19.29 13.16
C PRO A 516 22.98 -19.29 14.60
N ARG A 517 22.05 -18.39 14.93
CA ARG A 517 21.58 -18.21 16.31
C ARG A 517 20.05 -18.12 16.35
N VAL A 518 19.47 -18.92 17.23
CA VAL A 518 18.02 -18.98 17.47
C VAL A 518 17.71 -18.74 18.93
N VAL A 519 16.49 -18.27 19.21
CA VAL A 519 15.90 -18.22 20.54
C VAL A 519 14.81 -19.28 20.63
N CYS A 520 14.89 -20.12 21.66
CA CYS A 520 13.85 -21.05 22.04
C CYS A 520 12.99 -20.37 23.10
N GLU A 521 11.73 -20.10 22.77
CA GLU A 521 10.76 -19.52 23.71
C GLU A 521 9.77 -20.60 24.15
N GLU A 522 9.39 -20.62 25.43
CA GLU A 522 8.32 -21.47 25.93
C GLU A 522 7.05 -21.22 25.13
N LYS A 523 6.47 -22.31 24.60
CA LYS A 523 5.20 -22.23 23.92
C LYS A 523 4.10 -22.28 24.98
N HIS A 524 3.63 -21.10 25.37
CA HIS A 524 2.50 -20.95 26.29
C HIS A 524 1.25 -21.62 25.71
N MET A 525 0.54 -22.37 26.56
CA MET A 525 -0.69 -23.06 26.17
C MET A 525 -1.91 -22.23 26.57
N GLY A 526 -2.34 -21.35 25.66
CA GLY A 526 -3.46 -20.44 25.87
C GLY A 526 -4.25 -20.18 24.60
N SER A 527 -4.52 -18.91 24.34
CA SER A 527 -5.02 -18.46 23.04
C SER A 527 -4.31 -17.18 22.62
N ARG A 528 -3.76 -17.18 21.40
CA ARG A 528 -3.10 -16.01 20.83
C ARG A 528 -4.03 -14.80 20.83
N ALA A 529 -3.54 -13.73 21.43
CA ALA A 529 -4.23 -12.47 21.62
C ALA A 529 -3.34 -11.34 21.09
N VAL A 530 -3.93 -10.47 20.27
CA VAL A 530 -3.29 -9.22 19.86
C VAL A 530 -3.92 -8.09 20.66
N ALA A 531 -3.08 -7.29 21.31
CA ALA A 531 -3.51 -6.15 22.11
C ALA A 531 -3.03 -4.84 21.47
N LEU A 532 -3.97 -4.05 20.96
CA LEU A 532 -3.74 -2.65 20.62
C LEU A 532 -4.03 -1.82 21.86
N VAL A 533 -3.03 -1.13 22.38
CA VAL A 533 -3.12 -0.33 23.61
C VAL A 533 -2.78 1.12 23.28
N CYS A 534 -3.74 2.03 23.36
CA CYS A 534 -3.48 3.46 23.24
C CYS A 534 -3.22 4.05 24.63
N ARG A 535 -2.50 5.16 24.73
CA ARG A 535 -2.27 5.90 25.99
C ARG A 535 -3.60 6.35 26.60
N ASP A 536 -4.54 6.80 25.78
CA ASP A 536 -5.88 7.20 26.17
C ASP A 536 -6.87 7.11 24.98
N ALA A 537 -8.13 7.49 25.21
CA ALA A 537 -9.16 7.51 24.18
C ALA A 537 -8.96 8.62 23.13
N ALA A 538 -8.21 9.67 23.43
CA ALA A 538 -7.88 10.70 22.46
C ALA A 538 -6.86 10.18 21.44
N ALA A 539 -5.82 9.48 21.90
CA ALA A 539 -4.87 8.78 21.05
C ALA A 539 -5.57 7.77 20.14
N ALA A 540 -6.51 6.96 20.66
CA ALA A 540 -7.27 6.03 19.83
C ALA A 540 -8.05 6.74 18.71
N ARG A 541 -8.74 7.84 19.04
CA ARG A 541 -9.50 8.64 18.07
C ARG A 541 -8.61 9.29 17.02
N GLU A 542 -7.50 9.89 17.44
CA GLU A 542 -6.57 10.59 16.53
C GLU A 542 -5.85 9.62 15.60
N ARG A 543 -5.39 8.48 16.12
CA ARG A 543 -4.56 7.52 15.39
C ARG A 543 -5.36 6.54 14.54
N PHE A 544 -6.51 6.09 15.04
CA PHE A 544 -7.30 5.02 14.41
C PHE A 544 -8.66 5.50 13.90
N GLY A 545 -9.04 6.76 14.13
CA GLY A 545 -10.30 7.32 13.60
C GLY A 545 -11.55 6.70 14.19
N VAL A 546 -11.47 6.13 15.40
CA VAL A 546 -12.63 5.59 16.13
C VAL A 546 -13.53 6.72 16.65
N PRO A 547 -14.85 6.51 16.76
CA PRO A 547 -15.78 7.55 17.16
C PRO A 547 -15.49 8.03 18.59
N GLY A 548 -15.73 9.31 18.85
CA GLY A 548 -15.73 9.84 20.20
C GLY A 548 -16.84 9.24 21.07
N PRO A 549 -16.79 9.46 22.39
CA PRO A 549 -17.80 8.93 23.31
C PRO A 549 -19.22 9.38 22.94
N SER A 550 -20.12 8.43 22.74
CA SER A 550 -21.52 8.66 22.36
C SER A 550 -22.39 8.90 23.60
N GLY A 551 -22.10 9.98 24.34
CA GLY A 551 -22.89 10.43 25.48
C GLY A 551 -22.06 10.87 26.68
N ALA A 552 -22.63 11.78 27.49
CA ALA A 552 -22.02 12.25 28.74
C ALA A 552 -21.81 11.08 29.70
N GLY A 553 -20.54 10.78 30.03
CA GLY A 553 -20.15 9.71 30.95
C GLY A 553 -19.63 8.43 30.30
N THR A 554 -19.54 8.35 28.97
CA THR A 554 -18.81 7.27 28.28
C THR A 554 -17.39 7.73 27.97
N THR A 555 -16.40 6.87 28.19
CA THR A 555 -15.03 7.04 27.65
C THR A 555 -14.97 6.27 26.33
N GLY A 556 -14.52 6.89 25.24
CA GLY A 556 -14.34 6.20 23.95
C GLY A 556 -13.34 5.03 24.08
N PRO A 557 -13.25 4.14 23.07
CA PRO A 557 -12.35 3.00 23.12
C PRO A 557 -10.90 3.45 23.26
N THR A 558 -10.10 2.72 24.02
CA THR A 558 -8.69 3.02 24.25
C THR A 558 -7.75 2.01 23.57
N GLY A 559 -8.29 1.15 22.73
CA GLY A 559 -7.59 0.02 22.13
C GLY A 559 -8.52 -1.14 21.81
N ALA A 560 -7.95 -2.32 21.56
CA ALA A 560 -8.69 -3.56 21.33
C ALA A 560 -7.87 -4.78 21.74
N LEU A 561 -8.56 -5.85 22.19
CA LEU A 561 -7.99 -7.17 22.44
C LEU A 561 -8.72 -8.20 21.59
N TYR A 562 -8.02 -8.81 20.62
CA TYR A 562 -8.64 -9.68 19.63
C TYR A 562 -7.86 -10.96 19.36
N THR A 563 -8.57 -11.96 18.82
CA THR A 563 -8.02 -13.27 18.49
C THR A 563 -7.29 -13.25 17.13
N ARG A 564 -6.63 -14.37 16.80
CA ARG A 564 -6.01 -14.61 15.48
C ARG A 564 -6.94 -14.44 14.26
N THR A 565 -8.26 -14.36 14.46
CA THR A 565 -9.25 -14.14 13.39
C THR A 565 -9.94 -12.77 13.49
N GLY A 566 -9.39 -11.86 14.31
CA GLY A 566 -9.90 -10.50 14.50
C GLY A 566 -11.16 -10.38 15.36
N ARG A 567 -11.62 -11.48 15.97
CA ARG A 567 -12.80 -11.47 16.86
C ARG A 567 -12.43 -10.86 18.22
N PRO A 568 -13.35 -10.14 18.89
CA PRO A 568 -13.10 -9.70 20.25
C PRO A 568 -12.77 -10.91 21.14
N PHE A 569 -11.77 -10.76 22.01
CA PHE A 569 -11.35 -11.86 22.86
C PHE A 569 -12.43 -12.19 23.90
N PHE A 570 -13.01 -11.16 24.51
CA PHE A 570 -14.14 -11.25 25.44
C PHE A 570 -15.40 -10.68 24.80
N ALA A 571 -16.57 -11.17 25.21
CA ALA A 571 -17.85 -10.61 24.77
C ALA A 571 -18.22 -9.33 25.54
N ASP A 572 -17.61 -9.14 26.72
CA ASP A 572 -17.79 -7.97 27.57
C ASP A 572 -16.60 -7.03 27.40
N ASP A 573 -16.87 -5.84 26.87
CA ASP A 573 -15.85 -4.82 26.59
C ASP A 573 -15.21 -4.27 27.88
N THR A 574 -15.89 -4.37 29.02
CA THR A 574 -15.33 -3.90 30.30
C THR A 574 -14.12 -4.74 30.74
N VAL A 575 -14.15 -6.05 30.49
CA VAL A 575 -13.03 -6.97 30.76
C VAL A 575 -11.85 -6.66 29.84
N THR A 576 -12.15 -6.33 28.57
CA THR A 576 -11.13 -5.89 27.61
C THR A 576 -10.45 -4.61 28.11
N GLU A 577 -11.22 -3.59 28.51
CA GLU A 577 -10.66 -2.35 29.05
C GLU A 577 -9.87 -2.56 30.33
N GLU A 578 -10.28 -3.46 31.23
CA GLU A 578 -9.52 -3.75 32.45
C GLU A 578 -8.13 -4.34 32.13
N ILE A 579 -8.04 -5.24 31.14
CA ILE A 579 -6.76 -5.78 30.65
C ILE A 579 -5.92 -4.68 30.01
N LEU A 580 -6.51 -3.89 29.10
CA LEU A 580 -5.80 -2.80 28.42
C LEU A 580 -5.31 -1.74 29.43
N GLY A 581 -6.10 -1.43 30.45
CA GLY A 581 -5.75 -0.52 31.54
C GLY A 581 -4.53 -0.99 32.33
N ARG A 582 -4.45 -2.28 32.67
CA ARG A 582 -3.29 -2.87 33.36
C ARG A 582 -2.03 -2.83 32.48
N VAL A 583 -2.14 -3.19 31.20
CA VAL A 583 -1.02 -3.13 30.24
C VAL A 583 -0.53 -1.68 30.07
N ARG A 584 -1.45 -0.73 29.93
CA ARG A 584 -1.16 0.70 29.80
C ARG A 584 -0.46 1.26 31.04
N ALA A 585 -0.90 0.86 32.24
CA ALA A 585 -0.26 1.25 33.49
C ALA A 585 1.19 0.73 33.55
N ALA A 586 1.40 -0.55 33.23
CA ALA A 586 2.75 -1.14 33.16
C ALA A 586 3.64 -0.45 32.13
N ALA A 587 3.11 -0.12 30.94
CA ALA A 587 3.85 0.60 29.90
C ALA A 587 4.23 2.02 30.31
N THR A 588 3.36 2.69 31.09
CA THR A 588 3.63 4.01 31.66
C THR A 588 4.75 3.96 32.68
N GLU A 589 4.67 3.03 33.63
CA GLU A 589 5.70 2.88 34.67
C GLU A 589 7.05 2.43 34.09
N ALA A 590 7.03 1.60 33.04
CA ALA A 590 8.22 1.19 32.31
C ALA A 590 8.85 2.30 31.43
N GLY A 591 8.22 3.49 31.31
CA GLY A 591 8.71 4.61 30.49
C GLY A 591 8.69 4.34 28.98
N LEU A 592 7.85 3.41 28.52
CA LEU A 592 7.86 2.99 27.11
C LEU A 592 7.28 4.03 26.15
N TRP A 593 6.34 4.88 26.60
CA TRP A 593 5.76 5.92 25.75
C TRP A 593 6.81 6.93 25.29
N GLU A 594 7.65 7.36 26.23
CA GLU A 594 8.68 8.36 25.99
C GLU A 594 9.88 7.76 25.25
N GLU A 595 10.37 6.57 25.63
CA GLU A 595 11.49 5.91 24.94
C GLU A 595 11.16 5.53 23.50
N LEU A 596 9.92 5.08 23.25
CA LEU A 596 9.46 4.70 21.92
C LEU A 596 8.77 5.85 21.15
N GLU A 597 8.74 7.06 21.72
CA GLU A 597 8.14 8.26 21.14
C GLU A 597 6.73 8.00 20.57
N THR A 598 5.85 7.41 21.40
CA THR A 598 4.55 6.92 20.94
C THR A 598 3.44 7.08 21.96
N ASP A 599 2.20 7.18 21.45
CA ASP A 599 0.96 7.15 22.22
C ASP A 599 0.15 5.85 22.02
N TRP A 600 0.69 4.84 21.34
CA TRP A 600 0.09 3.50 21.23
C TRP A 600 1.12 2.37 21.06
N LEU A 601 0.75 1.17 21.50
CA LEU A 601 1.53 -0.06 21.38
C LEU A 601 0.65 -1.15 20.76
N LEU A 602 1.21 -1.94 19.84
CA LEU A 602 0.58 -3.16 19.34
C LEU A 602 1.38 -4.37 19.79
N LEU A 603 0.78 -5.24 20.60
CA LEU A 603 1.44 -6.39 21.21
C LEU A 603 0.90 -7.71 20.62
N ASP A 604 1.80 -8.67 20.41
CA ASP A 604 1.47 -10.07 20.14
C ASP A 604 1.76 -10.90 21.40
N ALA A 605 0.74 -11.62 21.87
CA ALA A 605 0.78 -12.28 23.16
C ALA A 605 -0.02 -13.59 23.16
N GLU A 606 0.20 -14.41 24.20
CA GLU A 606 -0.65 -15.53 24.53
C GLU A 606 -1.44 -15.22 25.82
N LEU A 607 -2.77 -15.38 25.80
CA LEU A 607 -3.61 -15.22 26.99
C LEU A 607 -3.98 -16.59 27.58
N MET A 608 -3.77 -16.77 28.88
CA MET A 608 -3.92 -18.02 29.63
C MET A 608 -4.88 -17.85 30.82
N PRO A 609 -5.58 -18.92 31.26
CA PRO A 609 -5.50 -20.31 30.78
C PRO A 609 -6.22 -20.57 29.45
N TRP A 610 -5.91 -21.71 28.84
CA TRP A 610 -6.67 -22.21 27.69
C TRP A 610 -8.16 -22.38 27.99
N SER A 611 -8.52 -22.77 29.22
CA SER A 611 -9.91 -22.90 29.67
C SER A 611 -10.72 -21.60 29.59
N LEU A 612 -10.06 -20.44 29.65
CA LEU A 612 -10.71 -19.12 29.60
C LEU A 612 -11.49 -18.90 28.30
N LYS A 613 -10.93 -19.35 27.16
CA LYS A 613 -11.58 -19.23 25.84
C LYS A 613 -12.14 -20.55 25.31
N ALA A 614 -11.51 -21.68 25.63
CA ALA A 614 -11.80 -22.97 25.01
C ALA A 614 -12.71 -23.91 25.83
N SER A 615 -13.41 -23.41 26.85
CA SER A 615 -14.25 -24.22 27.75
C SER A 615 -15.26 -25.14 27.02
N GLY A 616 -15.91 -24.64 25.96
CA GLY A 616 -16.84 -25.44 25.16
C GLY A 616 -16.18 -26.60 24.42
N LEU A 617 -14.99 -26.37 23.84
CA LEU A 617 -14.21 -27.39 23.14
C LEU A 617 -13.66 -28.43 24.12
N LEU A 618 -13.16 -27.97 25.27
CA LEU A 618 -12.72 -28.81 26.40
C LEU A 618 -13.83 -29.78 26.84
N ARG A 619 -15.05 -29.28 27.06
CA ARG A 619 -16.18 -30.11 27.50
C ARG A 619 -16.63 -31.11 26.44
N SER A 620 -16.78 -30.67 25.19
CA SER A 620 -17.40 -31.47 24.13
C SER A 620 -16.48 -32.46 23.45
N GLN A 621 -15.16 -32.19 23.39
CA GLN A 621 -14.20 -33.02 22.67
C GLN A 621 -13.24 -33.73 23.64
N TYR A 622 -12.48 -32.98 24.44
CA TYR A 622 -11.39 -33.54 25.24
C TYR A 622 -11.89 -34.28 26.49
N ALA A 623 -12.73 -33.63 27.29
CA ALA A 623 -13.31 -34.23 28.48
C ALA A 623 -14.25 -35.40 28.14
N ALA A 624 -14.90 -35.37 26.99
CA ALA A 624 -15.75 -36.47 26.52
C ALA A 624 -14.93 -37.76 26.28
N VAL A 625 -13.76 -37.66 25.64
CA VAL A 625 -12.86 -38.80 25.44
C VAL A 625 -12.35 -39.35 26.77
N GLY A 626 -11.93 -38.47 27.69
CA GLY A 626 -11.48 -38.87 29.02
C GLY A 626 -12.60 -39.55 29.84
N ALA A 627 -13.81 -38.99 29.82
CA ALA A 627 -14.96 -39.55 30.52
C ALA A 627 -15.39 -40.91 29.97
N ALA A 628 -15.47 -41.06 28.64
CA ALA A 628 -15.80 -42.32 28.00
C ALA A 628 -14.76 -43.40 28.31
N SER A 629 -13.48 -43.06 28.26
CA SER A 629 -12.38 -43.97 28.57
C SER A 629 -12.42 -44.41 30.03
N GLY A 630 -12.59 -43.46 30.96
CA GLY A 630 -12.69 -43.73 32.38
C GLY A 630 -13.92 -44.57 32.78
N ALA A 631 -15.00 -44.52 32.01
CA ALA A 631 -16.19 -45.35 32.24
C ALA A 631 -16.03 -46.79 31.71
N VAL A 632 -15.34 -46.97 30.58
CA VAL A 632 -15.30 -48.27 29.87
C VAL A 632 -14.13 -49.15 30.31
N PHE A 633 -12.92 -48.60 30.44
CA PHE A 633 -11.72 -49.41 30.69
C PHE A 633 -11.76 -50.19 32.01
N PRO A 634 -12.19 -49.64 33.16
CA PRO A 634 -12.20 -50.39 34.41
C PRO A 634 -13.02 -51.69 34.34
N GLY A 635 -14.22 -51.64 33.74
CA GLY A 635 -15.07 -52.82 33.58
C GLY A 635 -14.52 -53.82 32.56
N ALA A 636 -13.97 -53.32 31.44
CA ALA A 636 -13.38 -54.17 30.41
C ALA A 636 -12.14 -54.92 30.92
N LEU A 637 -11.28 -54.23 31.68
CA LEU A 637 -10.08 -54.82 32.29
C LEU A 637 -10.44 -55.88 33.32
N ALA A 638 -11.38 -55.58 34.24
CA ALA A 638 -11.84 -56.54 35.24
C ALA A 638 -12.44 -57.82 34.60
N ALA A 639 -13.19 -57.67 33.50
CA ALA A 639 -13.75 -58.81 32.78
C ALA A 639 -12.67 -59.70 32.13
N LEU A 640 -11.66 -59.10 31.52
CA LEU A 640 -10.53 -59.80 30.89
C LEU A 640 -9.63 -60.46 31.93
N GLU A 641 -9.35 -59.79 33.05
CA GLU A 641 -8.60 -60.35 34.18
C GLU A 641 -9.31 -61.58 34.74
N GLY A 642 -10.61 -61.47 35.02
CA GLY A 642 -11.40 -62.62 35.48
C GLY A 642 -11.46 -63.76 34.45
N ALA A 643 -11.42 -63.48 33.14
CA ALA A 643 -11.36 -64.52 32.12
C ALA A 643 -10.00 -65.24 32.10
N ALA A 644 -8.91 -64.49 32.25
CA ALA A 644 -7.55 -65.04 32.37
C ALA A 644 -7.41 -65.92 33.62
N GLU A 645 -7.95 -65.49 34.77
CA GLU A 645 -7.96 -66.27 36.02
C GLU A 645 -8.70 -67.61 35.89
N ARG A 646 -9.72 -67.67 35.02
CA ARG A 646 -10.46 -68.90 34.70
C ARG A 646 -9.77 -69.80 33.66
N GLY A 647 -8.56 -69.44 33.22
CA GLY A 647 -7.77 -70.21 32.25
C GLY A 647 -8.16 -69.99 30.79
N VAL A 648 -8.91 -68.92 30.46
CA VAL A 648 -9.18 -68.53 29.07
C VAL A 648 -7.99 -67.75 28.53
N ASP A 649 -7.47 -68.11 27.35
CA ASP A 649 -6.35 -67.40 26.73
C ASP A 649 -6.80 -66.03 26.18
N VAL A 650 -6.59 -64.99 27.00
CA VAL A 650 -6.89 -63.59 26.68
C VAL A 650 -5.70 -62.66 26.95
N ALA A 651 -4.49 -63.20 27.12
CA ALA A 651 -3.32 -62.44 27.56
C ALA A 651 -2.99 -61.25 26.64
N ASP A 652 -2.97 -61.49 25.32
CA ASP A 652 -2.70 -60.45 24.31
C ASP A 652 -3.79 -59.39 24.24
N LEU A 653 -5.05 -59.75 24.49
CA LEU A 653 -6.15 -58.79 24.51
C LEU A 653 -6.10 -57.94 25.79
N LEU A 654 -5.86 -58.57 26.93
CA LEU A 654 -5.69 -57.89 28.22
C LEU A 654 -4.52 -56.91 28.19
N GLY A 655 -3.36 -57.33 27.68
CA GLY A 655 -2.18 -56.46 27.51
C GLY A 655 -2.51 -55.22 26.68
N ARG A 656 -3.14 -55.42 25.51
CA ARG A 656 -3.57 -54.30 24.65
C ARG A 656 -4.55 -53.35 25.35
N GLN A 657 -5.56 -53.86 26.06
CA GLN A 657 -6.51 -52.97 26.74
C GLN A 657 -5.88 -52.21 27.91
N ARG A 658 -4.91 -52.81 28.63
CA ARG A 658 -4.17 -52.13 29.71
C ARG A 658 -3.37 -50.95 29.17
N GLU A 659 -2.64 -51.16 28.08
CA GLU A 659 -1.89 -50.09 27.43
C GLU A 659 -2.82 -48.97 26.93
N ARG A 660 -3.98 -49.31 26.34
CA ARG A 660 -4.94 -48.30 25.85
C ARG A 660 -5.57 -47.50 26.99
N ALA A 661 -5.82 -48.14 28.13
CA ALA A 661 -6.29 -47.46 29.33
C ALA A 661 -5.23 -46.46 29.84
N ALA A 662 -3.97 -46.87 29.90
CA ALA A 662 -2.86 -45.99 30.29
C ALA A 662 -2.67 -44.81 29.33
N ASP A 663 -2.77 -45.04 28.01
CA ASP A 663 -2.73 -43.98 26.99
C ASP A 663 -3.86 -42.95 27.17
N ALA A 664 -5.08 -43.41 27.49
CA ALA A 664 -6.23 -42.55 27.74
C ALA A 664 -6.14 -41.76 29.06
N GLU A 665 -5.54 -42.35 30.08
CA GLU A 665 -5.23 -41.67 31.34
C GLU A 665 -4.19 -40.57 31.11
N ALA A 666 -3.09 -40.86 30.41
CA ALA A 666 -2.05 -39.89 30.06
C ALA A 666 -2.61 -38.73 29.22
N PHE A 667 -3.50 -39.01 28.26
CA PHE A 667 -4.24 -37.97 27.52
C PHE A 667 -5.05 -37.07 28.45
N THR A 668 -5.75 -37.67 29.42
CA THR A 668 -6.60 -36.95 30.37
C THR A 668 -5.78 -36.07 31.30
N GLU A 669 -4.64 -36.58 31.77
CA GLU A 669 -3.69 -35.82 32.56
C GLU A 669 -3.11 -34.64 31.76
N ALA A 670 -2.74 -34.88 30.50
CA ALA A 670 -2.13 -33.86 29.65
C ALA A 670 -3.03 -32.62 29.46
N TYR A 671 -4.30 -32.78 29.09
CA TYR A 671 -5.15 -31.60 28.85
C TYR A 671 -5.55 -30.89 30.15
N ARG A 672 -5.64 -31.60 31.28
CA ARG A 672 -6.00 -31.02 32.59
C ARG A 672 -4.96 -30.02 33.09
N ARG A 673 -3.68 -30.21 32.75
CA ARG A 673 -2.58 -29.29 33.12
C ARG A 673 -2.79 -27.86 32.63
N TYR A 674 -3.60 -27.67 31.58
CA TYR A 674 -3.87 -26.36 30.97
C TYR A 674 -5.24 -25.77 31.36
N CYS A 675 -5.89 -26.37 32.36
CA CYS A 675 -7.21 -25.99 32.82
C CYS A 675 -7.17 -25.62 34.31
N TRP A 676 -7.35 -24.33 34.62
CA TRP A 676 -7.64 -23.88 35.98
C TRP A 676 -8.84 -22.94 36.00
N THR A 677 -9.42 -22.78 37.17
CA THR A 677 -10.52 -21.83 37.44
C THR A 677 -9.96 -20.43 37.65
N THR A 678 -10.65 -19.42 37.11
CA THR A 678 -10.34 -18.01 37.29
C THR A 678 -11.54 -17.32 37.94
N GLU A 679 -11.30 -16.40 38.88
CA GLU A 679 -12.33 -15.52 39.45
C GLU A 679 -12.10 -14.10 38.90
N GLY A 680 -12.95 -13.68 37.95
CA GLY A 680 -12.65 -12.48 37.15
C GLY A 680 -11.32 -12.64 36.40
N LEU A 681 -10.43 -11.64 36.54
CA LEU A 681 -9.06 -11.68 36.00
C LEU A 681 -8.04 -12.32 36.95
N GLU A 682 -8.43 -12.73 38.16
CA GLU A 682 -7.51 -13.41 39.07
C GLU A 682 -7.11 -14.78 38.49
N GLY A 683 -5.81 -15.03 38.41
CA GLY A 683 -5.24 -16.23 37.78
C GLY A 683 -5.17 -16.17 36.25
N VAL A 684 -5.60 -15.09 35.61
CA VAL A 684 -5.35 -14.83 34.19
C VAL A 684 -3.90 -14.36 34.02
N ARG A 685 -3.26 -14.82 32.94
CA ARG A 685 -1.90 -14.40 32.57
C ARG A 685 -1.87 -14.00 31.10
N LEU A 686 -1.27 -12.85 30.81
CA LEU A 686 -0.94 -12.41 29.46
C LEU A 686 0.58 -12.49 29.30
N ALA A 687 1.05 -13.28 28.34
CA ALA A 687 2.47 -13.38 28.04
C ALA A 687 2.76 -12.77 26.67
N PRO A 688 3.12 -11.46 26.60
CA PRO A 688 3.61 -10.85 25.38
C PRO A 688 4.92 -11.53 24.95
N PHE A 689 5.09 -11.68 23.64
CA PHE A 689 6.33 -12.18 23.06
C PHE A 689 6.86 -11.28 21.92
N GLN A 690 6.07 -10.33 21.43
CA GLN A 690 6.51 -9.27 20.51
C GLN A 690 5.76 -7.96 20.75
N ILE A 691 6.47 -6.84 20.62
CA ILE A 691 5.94 -5.50 20.37
C ILE A 691 6.02 -5.27 18.87
N LEU A 692 4.89 -5.26 18.18
CA LEU A 692 4.82 -5.34 16.72
C LEU A 692 5.01 -3.99 16.03
N ALA A 693 4.37 -2.94 16.55
CA ALA A 693 4.42 -1.61 15.96
C ALA A 693 4.11 -0.53 17.00
N VAL A 694 4.64 0.65 16.72
CA VAL A 694 4.42 1.92 17.41
C VAL A 694 4.27 3.03 16.38
N GLN A 695 4.02 4.25 16.84
CA GLN A 695 3.97 5.42 15.97
C GLN A 695 5.24 5.54 15.12
N GLY A 696 5.06 5.65 13.80
CA GLY A 696 6.15 5.84 12.84
C GLY A 696 7.05 4.63 12.60
N ARG A 697 6.91 3.53 13.36
CA ARG A 697 7.87 2.40 13.33
C ARG A 697 7.20 1.03 13.45
N SER A 698 7.52 0.15 12.50
CA SER A 698 7.28 -1.28 12.59
C SER A 698 8.41 -1.88 13.42
N LEU A 699 8.09 -2.47 14.56
CA LEU A 699 9.06 -3.07 15.47
C LEU A 699 9.20 -4.58 15.24
N ALA A 700 8.35 -5.20 14.42
CA ALA A 700 8.40 -6.63 14.10
C ALA A 700 9.74 -7.10 13.47
N GLY A 701 10.57 -6.19 12.97
CA GLY A 701 11.92 -6.45 12.50
C GLY A 701 13.02 -6.39 13.56
N LEU A 702 12.73 -5.87 14.76
CA LEU A 702 13.70 -5.83 15.86
C LEU A 702 14.11 -7.26 16.26
N PRO A 703 15.41 -7.49 16.56
CA PRO A 703 15.86 -8.77 17.10
C PRO A 703 15.06 -9.21 18.32
N HIS A 704 14.83 -10.52 18.43
CA HIS A 704 14.03 -11.11 19.50
C HIS A 704 14.63 -10.86 20.89
N ASP A 705 15.94 -10.78 21.05
CA ASP A 705 16.57 -10.43 22.32
C ASP A 705 16.25 -9.00 22.77
N GLU A 706 16.26 -8.03 21.84
CA GLU A 706 15.85 -6.65 22.13
C GLU A 706 14.35 -6.54 22.44
N GLN A 707 13.51 -7.20 21.64
CA GLN A 707 12.06 -7.29 21.85
C GLN A 707 11.72 -7.83 23.23
N LEU A 708 12.37 -8.93 23.60
CA LEU A 708 12.12 -9.61 24.86
C LEU A 708 12.64 -8.81 26.06
N ALA A 709 13.71 -8.02 25.91
CA ALA A 709 14.16 -7.09 26.95
C ALA A 709 13.15 -5.97 27.22
N LEU A 710 12.54 -5.41 26.16
CA LEU A 710 11.45 -4.42 26.32
C LEU A 710 10.23 -5.03 27.03
N ILE A 711 9.89 -6.27 26.68
CA ILE A 711 8.78 -7.01 27.31
C ILE A 711 9.09 -7.35 28.77
N ASP A 712 10.32 -7.76 29.08
CA ASP A 712 10.71 -8.05 30.47
C ASP A 712 10.57 -6.81 31.33
N ARG A 713 11.03 -5.65 30.85
CA ARG A 713 10.84 -4.37 31.54
C ARG A 713 9.36 -4.03 31.71
N LEU A 714 8.52 -4.30 30.70
CA LEU A 714 7.07 -4.12 30.81
C LEU A 714 6.48 -5.00 31.93
N VAL A 715 6.89 -6.28 32.00
CA VAL A 715 6.42 -7.24 33.01
C VAL A 715 6.92 -6.87 34.41
N GLU A 716 8.17 -6.45 34.55
CA GLU A 716 8.77 -6.01 35.82
C GLU A 716 8.01 -4.84 36.47
N ASN A 717 7.36 -4.01 35.64
CA ASN A 717 6.57 -2.86 36.05
C ASN A 717 5.06 -3.14 36.09
N ASP A 718 4.63 -4.39 35.97
CA ASP A 718 3.23 -4.77 36.16
C ASP A 718 2.91 -5.01 37.65
N GLY A 719 2.32 -4.00 38.29
CA GLY A 719 1.81 -4.11 39.67
C GLY A 719 0.56 -5.00 39.82
N SER A 720 -0.06 -5.45 38.73
CA SER A 720 -1.32 -6.23 38.76
C SER A 720 -1.12 -7.74 38.74
N GLY A 721 0.07 -8.23 38.38
CA GLY A 721 0.39 -9.65 38.24
C GLY A 721 -0.31 -10.33 37.05
N LEU A 722 -0.79 -9.56 36.09
CA LEU A 722 -1.39 -10.03 34.84
C LEU A 722 -0.31 -10.48 33.85
N LEU A 723 0.76 -9.71 33.73
CA LEU A 723 1.82 -9.92 32.75
C LEU A 723 2.78 -11.02 33.22
N GLN A 724 3.25 -11.82 32.26
CA GLN A 724 4.16 -12.93 32.52
C GLN A 724 5.31 -12.91 31.51
N THR A 725 6.54 -13.08 32.00
CA THR A 725 7.71 -13.27 31.14
C THR A 725 7.70 -14.64 30.48
N THR A 726 8.29 -14.72 29.29
CA THR A 726 8.42 -15.98 28.55
C THR A 726 9.78 -16.63 28.85
N ARG A 727 9.77 -17.85 29.40
CA ARG A 727 11.01 -18.62 29.60
C ARG A 727 11.70 -18.82 28.25
N ARG A 728 13.02 -18.63 28.20
CA ARG A 728 13.77 -18.72 26.94
C ARG A 728 15.19 -19.23 27.11
N LEU A 729 15.74 -19.75 26.02
CA LEU A 729 17.15 -20.15 25.89
C LEU A 729 17.66 -19.81 24.49
N PHE A 730 18.88 -19.28 24.38
CA PHE A 730 19.53 -19.05 23.10
C PHE A 730 20.36 -20.26 22.70
N VAL A 731 20.26 -20.65 21.42
CA VAL A 731 20.98 -21.79 20.86
C VAL A 731 21.77 -21.32 19.63
N ASP A 732 23.06 -21.65 19.60
CA ASP A 732 23.87 -21.58 18.39
C ASP A 732 23.67 -22.89 17.60
N THR A 733 23.17 -22.77 16.37
CA THR A 733 22.76 -23.93 15.56
C THR A 733 23.96 -24.71 14.98
N GLY A 734 25.15 -24.10 15.00
CA GLY A 734 26.42 -24.71 14.58
C GLY A 734 27.22 -25.34 15.71
N ASP A 735 26.90 -25.03 16.97
CA ASP A 735 27.57 -25.58 18.16
C ASP A 735 26.81 -26.80 18.74
N PRO A 736 27.39 -28.01 18.70
CA PRO A 736 26.77 -29.21 19.27
C PRO A 736 26.43 -29.11 20.75
N GLU A 737 27.25 -28.42 21.57
CA GLU A 737 26.98 -28.28 23.01
C GLU A 737 25.78 -27.36 23.25
N SER A 738 25.70 -26.24 22.52
CA SER A 738 24.56 -25.33 22.55
C SER A 738 23.26 -26.01 22.09
N VAL A 739 23.32 -26.80 21.01
CA VAL A 739 22.19 -27.59 20.52
C VAL A 739 21.71 -28.60 21.59
N GLN A 740 22.64 -29.30 22.25
CA GLN A 740 22.28 -30.24 23.31
C GLN A 740 21.63 -29.53 24.50
N ALA A 741 22.15 -28.37 24.92
CA ALA A 741 21.53 -27.56 25.96
C ALA A 741 20.09 -27.15 25.59
N GLY A 742 19.85 -26.83 24.32
CA GLY A 742 18.51 -26.58 23.76
C GLY A 742 17.56 -27.78 23.89
N VAL A 743 18.06 -28.98 23.58
CA VAL A 743 17.30 -30.23 23.72
C VAL A 743 16.98 -30.52 25.19
N ASP A 744 17.97 -30.42 26.08
CA ASP A 744 17.82 -30.71 27.50
C ASP A 744 16.83 -29.76 28.17
N TRP A 745 16.89 -28.47 27.83
CA TRP A 745 15.93 -27.47 28.29
C TRP A 745 14.50 -27.77 27.85
N TRP A 746 14.32 -28.19 26.59
CA TRP A 746 13.01 -28.59 26.08
C TRP A 746 12.48 -29.87 26.76
N LEU A 747 13.34 -30.87 27.00
CA LEU A 747 12.99 -32.10 27.72
C LEU A 747 12.57 -31.81 29.17
N GLU A 748 13.30 -30.93 29.86
CA GLU A 748 12.98 -30.49 31.22
C GLU A 748 11.61 -29.81 31.26
N MET A 749 11.38 -28.83 30.39
CA MET A 749 10.14 -28.06 30.35
C MET A 749 8.93 -28.92 29.98
N THR A 750 9.05 -29.76 28.94
CA THR A 750 7.95 -30.64 28.51
C THR A 750 7.70 -31.78 29.51
N GLY A 751 8.73 -32.27 30.19
CA GLY A 751 8.61 -33.24 31.28
C GLY A 751 7.82 -32.71 32.48
N ARG A 752 7.87 -31.40 32.73
CA ARG A 752 7.05 -30.71 33.75
C ARG A 752 5.65 -30.34 33.28
N GLY A 753 5.29 -30.65 32.03
CA GLY A 753 3.96 -30.42 31.47
C GLY A 753 3.81 -29.16 30.63
N GLY A 754 4.89 -28.46 30.27
CA GLY A 754 4.84 -27.43 29.24
C GLY A 754 4.41 -28.00 27.88
N GLU A 755 3.73 -27.20 27.05
CA GLU A 755 3.33 -27.64 25.71
C GLU A 755 4.56 -27.95 24.83
N GLY A 756 5.64 -27.19 24.97
CA GLY A 756 6.84 -27.28 24.15
C GLY A 756 7.45 -25.90 23.95
N MET A 757 8.11 -25.71 22.82
CA MET A 757 8.76 -24.43 22.50
C MET A 757 8.46 -23.96 21.08
N VAL A 758 8.69 -22.67 20.87
CA VAL A 758 8.81 -22.06 19.55
C VAL A 758 10.26 -21.66 19.34
N VAL A 759 10.91 -22.23 18.34
CA VAL A 759 12.27 -21.86 17.94
C VAL A 759 12.15 -20.75 16.90
N LYS A 760 12.80 -19.61 17.13
CA LYS A 760 12.78 -18.44 16.25
C LYS A 760 14.20 -17.98 15.93
N PRO A 761 14.47 -17.43 14.73
CA PRO A 761 15.73 -16.73 14.49
C PRO A 761 15.90 -15.56 15.47
N VAL A 762 17.11 -15.23 15.91
CA VAL A 762 17.31 -14.04 16.76
C VAL A 762 17.00 -12.76 15.99
N GLY A 763 17.46 -12.61 14.74
CA GLY A 763 17.00 -11.51 13.88
C GLY A 763 15.58 -11.81 13.41
N ALA A 764 14.55 -11.12 13.91
CA ALA A 764 13.14 -11.51 13.70
C ALA A 764 12.73 -11.69 12.22
N VAL A 765 13.35 -10.95 11.28
CA VAL A 765 13.12 -11.06 9.83
C VAL A 765 14.41 -11.52 9.13
N VAL A 766 14.53 -12.82 8.85
CA VAL A 766 15.71 -13.41 8.17
C VAL A 766 15.39 -13.86 6.75
N ARG A 767 16.35 -13.70 5.84
CA ARG A 767 16.36 -14.30 4.51
C ARG A 767 17.48 -15.33 4.39
N SER A 768 17.19 -16.44 3.72
CA SER A 768 18.22 -17.42 3.36
C SER A 768 19.18 -16.85 2.30
N GLU A 769 20.26 -17.57 2.00
CA GLU A 769 21.23 -17.20 0.95
C GLU A 769 20.58 -16.97 -0.43
N GLN A 770 19.44 -17.62 -0.70
CA GLN A 770 18.67 -17.47 -1.93
C GLN A 770 17.71 -16.25 -1.89
N GLY A 771 17.77 -15.41 -0.85
CA GLY A 771 16.92 -14.25 -0.65
C GLY A 771 15.49 -14.55 -0.20
N ARG A 772 15.17 -15.81 0.15
CA ARG A 772 13.82 -16.24 0.53
C ARG A 772 13.60 -16.01 2.03
N LEU A 773 12.40 -15.56 2.40
CA LEU A 773 12.03 -15.39 3.81
C LEU A 773 12.06 -16.74 4.54
N VAL A 774 12.76 -16.78 5.67
CA VAL A 774 12.86 -17.97 6.53
C VAL A 774 11.62 -18.09 7.43
N GLN A 775 11.32 -19.28 7.95
CA GLN A 775 10.22 -19.47 8.89
C GLN A 775 10.37 -18.56 10.12
N PRO A 776 9.38 -17.73 10.46
CA PRO A 776 9.46 -16.80 11.60
C PRO A 776 9.47 -17.51 12.97
N GLY A 777 8.97 -18.74 13.00
CA GLY A 777 9.00 -19.59 14.17
C GLY A 777 8.60 -21.01 13.81
N ILE A 778 9.33 -21.98 14.35
CA ILE A 778 9.05 -23.41 14.22
C ILE A 778 8.60 -23.92 15.59
N LYS A 779 7.36 -24.39 15.69
CA LYS A 779 6.90 -25.06 16.92
C LYS A 779 7.47 -26.47 17.03
N CYS A 780 7.92 -26.80 18.23
CA CYS A 780 8.37 -28.14 18.62
C CYS A 780 7.65 -28.53 19.92
N ARG A 781 6.60 -29.35 19.78
CA ARG A 781 5.69 -29.68 20.88
C ARG A 781 6.11 -30.96 21.59
N GLY A 782 5.94 -30.96 22.90
CA GLY A 782 6.25 -32.07 23.79
C GLY A 782 5.45 -33.32 23.46
N ARG A 783 6.06 -34.48 23.74
CA ARG A 783 5.48 -35.80 23.48
C ARG A 783 4.11 -35.98 24.17
N GLU A 784 3.98 -35.61 25.44
CA GLU A 784 2.71 -35.78 26.15
C GLU A 784 1.64 -34.78 25.70
N TYR A 785 2.03 -33.55 25.36
CA TYR A 785 1.13 -32.56 24.77
C TYR A 785 0.50 -33.06 23.47
N LEU A 786 1.30 -33.68 22.59
CA LEU A 786 0.82 -34.16 21.30
C LEU A 786 -0.27 -35.24 21.39
N ARG A 787 -0.50 -35.87 22.56
CA ARG A 787 -1.67 -36.73 22.78
C ARG A 787 -2.98 -35.97 22.61
N ILE A 788 -3.00 -34.70 23.02
CA ILE A 788 -4.16 -33.80 22.88
C ILE A 788 -4.49 -33.60 21.40
N ILE A 789 -3.48 -33.56 20.53
CA ILE A 789 -3.62 -33.23 19.11
C ILE A 789 -3.83 -34.47 18.23
N TYR A 790 -3.03 -35.51 18.44
CA TYR A 790 -3.00 -36.72 17.60
C TYR A 790 -3.79 -37.90 18.19
N GLY A 791 -4.32 -37.73 19.41
CA GLY A 791 -5.12 -38.71 20.12
C GLY A 791 -4.32 -39.50 21.17
N PRO A 792 -5.02 -40.20 22.09
CA PRO A 792 -4.38 -40.86 23.24
C PRO A 792 -3.29 -41.87 22.84
N GLU A 793 -3.56 -42.64 21.79
CA GLU A 793 -2.76 -43.80 21.37
C GLU A 793 -1.68 -43.45 20.32
N TYR A 794 -1.41 -42.16 20.07
CA TYR A 794 -0.55 -41.75 18.94
C TYR A 794 0.91 -42.19 19.08
N THR A 795 1.38 -42.42 20.32
CA THR A 795 2.76 -42.82 20.62
C THR A 795 3.04 -44.29 20.33
N ARG A 796 2.01 -45.10 20.03
CA ARG A 796 2.20 -46.50 19.64
C ARG A 796 3.02 -46.62 18.36
N PRO A 797 3.94 -47.59 18.24
CA PRO A 797 4.87 -47.69 17.11
C PRO A 797 4.17 -47.64 15.73
N GLU A 798 3.07 -48.36 15.57
CA GLU A 798 2.29 -48.42 14.33
C GLU A 798 1.59 -47.09 13.99
N ASN A 799 1.11 -46.37 15.00
CA ASN A 799 0.49 -45.06 14.83
C ASN A 799 1.53 -44.00 14.53
N LEU A 800 2.63 -44.00 15.29
CA LEU A 800 3.72 -43.05 15.13
C LEU A 800 4.35 -43.21 13.74
N ALA A 801 4.64 -44.43 13.29
CA ALA A 801 5.17 -44.70 11.95
C ALA A 801 4.25 -44.15 10.84
N ARG A 802 2.94 -44.32 10.97
CA ARG A 802 1.95 -43.76 10.03
C ARG A 802 1.93 -42.23 10.05
N LEU A 803 2.00 -41.61 11.23
CA LEU A 803 1.98 -40.16 11.40
C LEU A 803 3.26 -39.48 10.91
N ARG A 804 4.38 -40.22 10.84
CA ARG A 804 5.65 -39.69 10.32
C ARG A 804 5.56 -39.26 8.85
N GLY A 805 4.65 -39.85 8.06
CA GLY A 805 4.38 -39.49 6.66
C GLY A 805 3.57 -38.19 6.44
N ARG A 806 3.47 -37.30 7.44
CA ARG A 806 2.71 -36.04 7.35
C ARG A 806 3.32 -35.03 6.35
N PHE A 807 2.47 -34.29 5.65
CA PHE A 807 2.88 -33.33 4.62
C PHE A 807 2.90 -31.90 5.18
N LEU A 808 4.09 -31.30 5.30
CA LEU A 808 4.26 -29.99 5.97
C LEU A 808 4.33 -28.80 5.01
N ASN A 809 4.58 -29.04 3.71
CA ASN A 809 4.91 -27.99 2.75
C ASN A 809 3.81 -26.93 2.61
N HIS A 810 2.54 -27.34 2.65
CA HIS A 810 1.43 -26.41 2.53
C HIS A 810 1.35 -25.46 3.76
N LYS A 811 1.46 -26.01 4.98
CA LYS A 811 1.49 -25.22 6.22
C LYS A 811 2.69 -24.28 6.30
N ARG A 812 3.88 -24.75 5.90
CA ARG A 812 5.10 -23.94 5.81
C ARG A 812 4.95 -22.78 4.82
N SER A 813 4.33 -23.02 3.67
CA SER A 813 4.06 -21.99 2.67
C SER A 813 3.02 -20.98 3.14
N LEU A 814 1.95 -21.42 3.82
CA LEU A 814 0.96 -20.54 4.44
C LEU A 814 1.60 -19.62 5.47
N ALA A 815 2.38 -20.19 6.41
CA ALA A 815 3.07 -19.41 7.44
C ALA A 815 3.94 -18.29 6.86
N ILE A 816 4.72 -18.56 5.80
CA ILE A 816 5.55 -17.53 5.14
C ILE A 816 4.70 -16.46 4.45
N ARG A 817 3.63 -16.86 3.73
CA ARG A 817 2.76 -15.91 3.02
C ARG A 817 2.01 -15.00 3.99
N GLU A 818 1.44 -15.57 5.05
CA GLU A 818 0.74 -14.82 6.09
C GLU A 818 1.71 -13.95 6.87
N TYR A 819 2.93 -14.41 7.16
CA TYR A 819 3.93 -13.60 7.83
C TYR A 819 4.34 -12.40 6.98
N ALA A 820 4.56 -12.59 5.67
CA ALA A 820 4.85 -11.48 4.76
C ALA A 820 3.70 -10.46 4.69
N LEU A 821 2.44 -10.91 4.75
CA LEU A 821 1.27 -10.03 4.83
C LEU A 821 1.18 -9.30 6.17
N GLY A 822 1.41 -10.00 7.28
CA GLY A 822 1.44 -9.41 8.62
C GLY A 822 2.49 -8.31 8.74
N LEU A 823 3.72 -8.58 8.28
CA LEU A 823 4.79 -7.58 8.22
C LEU A 823 4.42 -6.38 7.34
N GLU A 824 3.84 -6.64 6.17
CA GLU A 824 3.39 -5.57 5.27
C GLU A 824 2.30 -4.70 5.91
N ALA A 825 1.34 -5.29 6.63
CA ALA A 825 0.32 -4.54 7.37
C ALA A 825 0.95 -3.62 8.42
N LEU A 826 1.91 -4.14 9.20
CA LEU A 826 2.64 -3.37 10.23
C LEU A 826 3.46 -2.24 9.62
N ASP A 827 4.17 -2.49 8.52
CA ASP A 827 4.94 -1.44 7.85
C ASP A 827 4.03 -0.36 7.23
N ARG A 828 2.88 -0.74 6.67
CA ARG A 828 1.88 0.21 6.15
C ARG A 828 1.31 1.07 7.27
N LEU A 829 0.97 0.46 8.40
CA LEU A 829 0.49 1.14 9.60
C LEU A 829 1.53 2.14 10.11
N ALA A 830 2.77 1.70 10.28
CA ALA A 830 3.88 2.52 10.76
C ALA A 830 4.14 3.74 9.85
N ASN A 831 4.02 3.57 8.53
CA ASN A 831 4.22 4.64 7.55
C ASN A 831 2.98 5.57 7.38
N GLY A 832 1.91 5.35 8.15
CA GLY A 832 0.67 6.11 8.02
C GLY A 832 0.00 5.94 6.66
N GLU A 833 0.14 4.77 6.02
CA GLU A 833 -0.64 4.46 4.81
C GLU A 833 -2.15 4.38 5.16
N PRO A 834 -3.04 4.61 4.20
CA PRO A 834 -4.49 4.51 4.42
C PRO A 834 -4.93 3.17 5.00
N LEU A 835 -6.00 3.18 5.79
CA LEU A 835 -6.52 1.97 6.43
C LEU A 835 -6.84 0.85 5.43
N TRP A 836 -7.42 1.17 4.28
CA TRP A 836 -7.70 0.16 3.24
C TRP A 836 -6.43 -0.54 2.74
N ARG A 837 -5.28 0.14 2.68
CA ARG A 837 -3.98 -0.46 2.33
C ARG A 837 -3.50 -1.40 3.43
N VAL A 838 -3.62 -1.01 4.70
CA VAL A 838 -3.31 -1.91 5.83
C VAL A 838 -4.21 -3.15 5.74
N HIS A 839 -5.50 -2.94 5.48
CA HIS A 839 -6.49 -4.01 5.44
C HIS A 839 -6.41 -4.93 4.24
N GLU A 840 -5.90 -4.50 3.09
CA GLU A 840 -5.56 -5.44 2.00
C GLU A 840 -4.68 -6.58 2.52
N ALA A 841 -3.70 -6.27 3.37
CA ALA A 841 -2.78 -7.25 3.94
C ALA A 841 -3.41 -8.05 5.08
N VAL A 842 -4.08 -7.38 6.03
CA VAL A 842 -4.80 -8.03 7.15
C VAL A 842 -5.86 -9.00 6.64
N PHE A 843 -6.66 -8.58 5.67
CA PHE A 843 -7.68 -9.40 5.04
C PHE A 843 -7.06 -10.56 4.25
N GLY A 844 -5.91 -10.32 3.63
CA GLY A 844 -5.10 -11.38 3.01
C GLY A 844 -4.77 -12.49 4.00
N VAL A 845 -4.32 -12.16 5.23
CA VAL A 845 -4.04 -13.17 6.27
C VAL A 845 -5.30 -13.97 6.60
N LEU A 846 -6.41 -13.29 6.87
CA LEU A 846 -7.67 -13.94 7.21
C LEU A 846 -8.19 -14.85 6.08
N ALA A 847 -8.00 -14.43 4.82
CA ALA A 847 -8.38 -15.22 3.66
C ALA A 847 -7.49 -16.47 3.53
N LEU A 848 -6.18 -16.35 3.71
CA LEU A 848 -5.27 -17.51 3.68
C LEU A 848 -5.56 -18.51 4.80
N GLU A 849 -6.00 -18.05 5.96
CA GLU A 849 -6.43 -18.91 7.08
C GLU A 849 -7.67 -19.77 6.77
N SER A 850 -8.43 -19.44 5.72
CA SER A 850 -9.52 -20.30 5.22
C SER A 850 -9.05 -21.39 4.24
N GLU A 851 -7.78 -21.41 3.83
CA GLU A 851 -7.23 -22.50 3.01
C GLU A 851 -7.21 -23.82 3.83
N PRO A 852 -7.70 -24.93 3.27
CA PRO A 852 -7.77 -26.19 4.00
C PRO A 852 -6.37 -26.76 4.25
N VAL A 853 -6.02 -26.91 5.53
CA VAL A 853 -4.77 -27.52 5.99
C VAL A 853 -5.04 -28.51 7.11
N ASP A 854 -4.14 -29.47 7.31
CA ASP A 854 -4.23 -30.42 8.42
C ASP A 854 -4.24 -29.64 9.76
N PRO A 855 -5.34 -29.72 10.54
CA PRO A 855 -5.51 -28.91 11.75
C PRO A 855 -4.59 -29.35 12.90
N ARG A 856 -3.94 -30.52 12.77
CA ARG A 856 -2.98 -31.04 13.77
C ARG A 856 -1.62 -30.33 13.69
N LEU A 857 -1.34 -29.66 12.57
CA LEU A 857 -0.03 -29.07 12.28
C LEU A 857 0.23 -27.79 13.03
#